data_AF-A0A836B1B0-F1
#
_entry.id   AF-A0A836B1B0-F1
#
_cell.length_a   1.000
_cell.length_b   1.000
_cell.length_c   1.000
_cell.angle_alpha   90.00
_cell.angle_beta   90.00
_cell.angle_gamma   90.00
#
_symmetry.space_group_name_H-M   'P 1'
#
loop_
_entity.id
_entity.type
_entity.pdbx_description
1 polymer ?
#
loop_
_entity_poly.entity_id
_entity_poly.type
_entity_poly.pdbx_seq_one_letter_code
_entity_poly.pdbx_strand_id
1 'polypeptide(L)'
;MRLEDNEALTAAARHADATLAIHILDPRDLLPRRARSAGGLGVPKLGPPRARFMLEGLAELRRQLQELGQVSVAQEAAAAASARPGAAAVGPAAARAQASSSGGGDLVVRCGRTEQVLKQLLNQVLEAHPELRHVSLHYHMEPLPEPEPEPGAAPGPSGAAAEDREAAVQRMLAAWAAQRGVGCSVHPHWDKTLYHPDDLPYSMYGTGKAAGGQGSQKSGGKEGQQQAKQPQHQPQQQDGRQQYSQAANRDAQRYRTLPSVMTDFRRTTQSACVVRACLPPPAALPPPPGPWRQDAATAATAGAVAAGASVPAVESLWGEIPGSVTALYEAGGPEAVAALARLQELVGLDYSQLYPSKAATAIAGMDAAATATGAPAAAVEDPRSAFPFRAGSGEALHRLRYYVWGSPDYDPEAGTLQAMQEGQQQQQPLASPPSLLYFTNTRAQAVGVDSSTKLSPFCALGCITPRRIYQEVEAVREAAKAAALSSAAGEASAAAGGGGGACLPTPAECDWLAMHLCIRDFWTYTVLKEGMATLDERGIVGQPVSWRRDPDVLARWCSGRTGLPFVDANMRELAATGWMSNRGRQNVASLLAKDLQQDWRWGAELFECLLLDSDVAVNYCNWNYFAGVGNDPRNRRFKTVTQGMQYDEDAVLAATWLPELARLPPRLRHTPWANDLLPAEQEAAAAAAAAASTTRSAPPTAASALAVAAGQVAAGQMGAAAAAFGVVLGRDYPLPIVDPVEQTGTLPAEEKARKAAKARGKVKL
;
A
#
# COMPACT_ATOMS: atom_id res chain seq x y z
N MET A 1 -3.12 1.83 -10.51
CA MET A 1 -2.94 1.09 -11.78
C MET A 1 -4.12 0.13 -11.98
N ARG A 2 -5.22 0.60 -12.58
CA ARG A 2 -6.48 -0.17 -12.71
C ARG A 2 -7.41 0.46 -13.77
N LEU A 3 -8.39 -0.32 -14.24
CA LEU A 3 -9.48 0.18 -15.09
C LEU A 3 -10.73 0.57 -14.29
N GLU A 4 -11.11 -0.24 -13.30
CA GLU A 4 -12.30 0.01 -12.47
C GLU A 4 -12.14 1.21 -11.55
N ASP A 5 -13.26 1.87 -11.25
CA ASP A 5 -13.35 3.03 -10.36
C ASP A 5 -12.32 4.12 -10.67
N ASN A 6 -12.01 4.30 -11.95
CA ASN A 6 -10.97 5.21 -12.44
C ASN A 6 -11.61 6.42 -13.12
N GLU A 7 -11.76 7.51 -12.36
CA GLU A 7 -12.39 8.77 -12.82
C GLU A 7 -11.60 9.41 -13.96
N ALA A 8 -10.26 9.43 -13.86
CA ALA A 8 -9.39 9.98 -14.89
C ALA A 8 -9.55 9.26 -16.25
N LEU A 9 -9.53 7.92 -16.23
CA LEU A 9 -9.69 7.09 -17.43
C LEU A 9 -11.10 7.22 -18.02
N THR A 10 -12.12 7.17 -17.17
CA THR A 10 -13.52 7.30 -17.59
C THR A 10 -13.79 8.69 -18.20
N ALA A 11 -13.23 9.75 -17.62
CA ALA A 11 -13.36 11.10 -18.14
C ALA A 11 -12.61 11.28 -19.47
N ALA A 12 -11.39 10.75 -19.58
CA ALA A 12 -10.60 10.81 -20.82
C ALA A 12 -11.31 10.08 -21.97
N ALA A 13 -11.88 8.90 -21.71
CA ALA A 13 -12.54 8.09 -22.73
C ALA A 13 -13.84 8.71 -23.31
N ARG A 14 -14.51 9.59 -22.56
CA ARG A 14 -15.83 10.15 -22.97
C ARG A 14 -15.76 11.25 -24.01
N HIS A 15 -14.66 11.99 -24.08
CA HIS A 15 -14.60 13.27 -24.77
C HIS A 15 -13.41 13.42 -25.72
N ALA A 16 -12.62 12.37 -25.91
CA ALA A 16 -11.43 12.40 -26.75
C ALA A 16 -11.65 11.62 -28.05
N ASP A 17 -11.18 12.16 -29.16
CA ASP A 17 -11.12 11.45 -30.46
C ASP A 17 -10.06 10.34 -30.45
N ALA A 18 -9.02 10.51 -29.62
CA ALA A 18 -7.94 9.55 -29.42
C ALA A 18 -7.49 9.56 -27.95
N THR A 19 -7.16 8.40 -27.40
CA THR A 19 -6.70 8.26 -26.00
C THR A 19 -5.37 7.54 -25.95
N LEU A 20 -4.43 8.08 -25.17
CA LEU A 20 -3.11 7.48 -24.93
C LEU A 20 -2.90 7.28 -23.43
N ALA A 21 -2.85 6.02 -22.98
CA ALA A 21 -2.49 5.69 -21.61
C ALA A 21 -0.96 5.70 -21.46
N ILE A 22 -0.45 6.46 -20.49
CA ILE A 22 0.99 6.64 -20.28
C ILE A 22 1.32 6.37 -18.82
N HIS A 23 2.41 5.63 -18.58
CA HIS A 23 3.07 5.56 -17.29
C HIS A 23 4.53 5.99 -17.44
N ILE A 24 5.00 6.86 -16.53
CA ILE A 24 6.38 7.36 -16.55
C ILE A 24 7.08 6.95 -15.26
N LEU A 25 8.12 6.14 -15.42
CA LEU A 25 9.06 5.78 -14.38
C LEU A 25 10.03 6.95 -14.22
N ASP A 26 9.78 7.79 -13.21
CA ASP A 26 10.60 8.96 -12.98
C ASP A 26 11.84 8.57 -12.16
N PRO A 27 13.08 8.73 -12.68
CA PRO A 27 14.30 8.32 -11.98
C PRO A 27 14.47 8.95 -10.61
N ARG A 28 13.83 10.12 -10.37
CA ARG A 28 13.81 10.77 -9.05
C ARG A 28 13.27 9.87 -7.95
N ASP A 29 12.35 8.97 -8.27
CA ASP A 29 11.79 8.01 -7.31
C ASP A 29 12.83 6.93 -6.93
N LEU A 30 13.91 6.75 -7.69
CA LEU A 30 15.00 5.81 -7.38
C LEU A 30 16.16 6.48 -6.63
N LEU A 31 16.13 7.80 -6.49
CA LEU A 31 17.16 8.54 -5.77
C LEU A 31 16.89 8.52 -4.26
N PRO A 32 17.91 8.79 -3.44
CA PRO A 32 17.68 9.06 -2.03
C PRO A 32 16.70 10.20 -1.85
N ARG A 33 15.86 10.11 -0.83
CA ARG A 33 15.02 11.25 -0.44
C ARG A 33 15.96 12.41 -0.14
N ARG A 34 15.93 13.45 -0.98
CA ARG A 34 16.76 14.65 -0.83
C ARG A 34 16.21 15.45 0.35
N ALA A 35 16.46 14.98 1.56
CA ALA A 35 16.10 15.68 2.77
C ALA A 35 16.83 17.02 2.79
N ARG A 36 16.11 18.09 2.47
CA ARG A 36 16.44 19.44 2.93
C ARG A 36 16.52 19.33 4.46
N SER A 37 17.71 19.52 5.00
CA SER A 37 18.16 19.35 6.40
C SER A 37 18.85 18.01 6.75
N ALA A 38 20.20 18.04 6.71
CA ALA A 38 21.11 17.35 7.63
C ALA A 38 21.19 15.80 7.66
N GLY A 39 21.20 15.12 6.51
CA GLY A 39 21.68 13.72 6.42
C GLY A 39 20.60 12.65 6.63
N GLY A 40 19.77 12.44 5.61
CA GLY A 40 18.87 11.29 5.50
C GLY A 40 19.62 9.96 5.38
N LEU A 41 18.87 8.85 5.30
CA LEU A 41 19.41 7.49 5.35
C LEU A 41 20.22 7.11 4.10
N GLY A 42 20.04 7.83 3.00
CA GLY A 42 20.73 7.58 1.73
C GLY A 42 20.20 6.39 0.94
N VAL A 43 19.05 5.83 1.34
CA VAL A 43 18.36 4.72 0.64
C VAL A 43 17.42 5.26 -0.43
N PRO A 44 17.12 4.50 -1.50
CA PRO A 44 16.24 4.96 -2.57
C PRO A 44 14.82 5.13 -2.05
N LYS A 45 14.10 6.14 -2.54
CA LYS A 45 12.70 6.36 -2.16
C LYS A 45 11.81 5.17 -2.55
N LEU A 46 11.94 4.69 -3.80
CA LEU A 46 11.35 3.46 -4.28
C LEU A 46 12.38 2.34 -4.13
N GLY A 47 12.20 1.45 -3.15
CA GLY A 47 13.08 0.30 -2.93
C GLY A 47 12.72 -0.93 -3.80
N PRO A 48 13.60 -1.94 -3.84
CA PRO A 48 13.47 -3.10 -4.73
C PRO A 48 12.16 -3.89 -4.59
N PRO A 49 11.64 -4.21 -3.40
CA PRO A 49 10.39 -4.97 -3.27
C PRO A 49 9.22 -4.27 -3.96
N ARG A 50 9.08 -2.96 -3.72
CA ARG A 50 8.01 -2.15 -4.29
C ARG A 50 8.22 -1.86 -5.77
N ALA A 51 9.47 -1.68 -6.21
CA ALA A 51 9.80 -1.57 -7.63
C ALA A 51 9.32 -2.80 -8.42
N ARG A 52 9.61 -4.02 -7.93
CA ARG A 52 9.09 -5.26 -8.53
C ARG A 52 7.58 -5.30 -8.58
N PHE A 53 6.93 -5.02 -7.45
CA PHE A 53 5.46 -5.01 -7.36
C PHE A 53 4.85 -4.01 -8.35
N MET A 54 5.43 -2.82 -8.50
CA MET A 54 5.01 -1.83 -9.50
C MET A 54 5.16 -2.35 -10.93
N LEU A 55 6.30 -2.98 -11.28
CA LEU A 55 6.53 -3.54 -12.62
C LEU A 55 5.51 -4.66 -12.96
N GLU A 56 5.19 -5.53 -11.99
CA GLU A 56 4.13 -6.54 -12.12
C GLU A 56 2.76 -5.89 -12.39
N GLY A 57 2.41 -4.82 -11.65
CA GLY A 57 1.15 -4.10 -11.83
C GLY A 57 1.04 -3.38 -13.17
N LEU A 58 2.15 -2.86 -13.70
CA LEU A 58 2.20 -2.26 -15.04
C LEU A 58 1.99 -3.29 -16.14
N ALA A 59 2.56 -4.49 -15.99
CA ALA A 59 2.36 -5.59 -16.94
C ALA A 59 0.88 -6.01 -17.01
N GLU A 60 0.20 -6.13 -15.86
CA GLU A 60 -1.23 -6.44 -15.85
C GLU A 60 -2.07 -5.30 -16.42
N LEU A 61 -1.78 -4.04 -16.06
CA LEU A 61 -2.53 -2.89 -16.59
C LEU A 61 -2.42 -2.80 -18.12
N ARG A 62 -1.22 -3.05 -18.68
CA ARG A 62 -1.01 -3.12 -20.13
C ARG A 62 -1.90 -4.18 -20.76
N ARG A 63 -1.91 -5.41 -20.22
CA ARG A 63 -2.77 -6.49 -20.71
C ARG A 63 -4.26 -6.11 -20.67
N GLN A 64 -4.73 -5.52 -19.57
CA GLN A 64 -6.11 -5.09 -19.43
C GLN A 64 -6.51 -4.02 -20.45
N LEU A 65 -5.61 -3.07 -20.75
CA LEU A 65 -5.85 -2.05 -21.77
C LEU A 65 -5.91 -2.65 -23.19
N GLN A 66 -5.05 -3.62 -23.48
CA GLN A 66 -5.04 -4.36 -24.76
C GLN A 66 -6.31 -5.17 -24.96
N GLU A 67 -6.76 -5.89 -23.92
CA GLU A 67 -8.04 -6.61 -23.94
C GLU A 67 -9.22 -5.66 -24.14
N LEU A 68 -9.21 -4.51 -23.46
CA LEU A 68 -10.27 -3.52 -23.60
C LEU A 68 -10.37 -2.98 -25.03
N GLY A 69 -9.26 -2.70 -25.69
CA GLY A 69 -9.32 -2.22 -27.07
C GLY A 69 -9.55 -3.31 -28.11
N GLN A 70 -9.23 -4.59 -27.85
CA GLN A 70 -9.71 -5.71 -28.67
C GLN A 70 -11.25 -5.79 -28.66
N VAL A 71 -11.88 -5.59 -27.50
CA VAL A 71 -13.35 -5.54 -27.38
C VAL A 71 -13.93 -4.38 -28.19
N SER A 72 -13.32 -3.19 -28.13
CA SER A 72 -13.73 -2.03 -28.93
C SER A 72 -13.75 -2.35 -30.43
N VAL A 73 -12.66 -2.94 -30.94
CA VAL A 73 -12.54 -3.26 -32.38
C VAL A 73 -13.59 -4.28 -32.82
N ALA A 74 -13.88 -5.29 -31.99
CA ALA A 74 -14.92 -6.27 -32.28
C ALA A 74 -16.31 -5.63 -32.37
N GLN A 75 -16.62 -4.65 -31.51
CA GLN A 75 -17.89 -3.91 -31.54
C GLN A 75 -18.03 -3.03 -32.79
N GLU A 76 -16.96 -2.31 -33.17
CA GLU A 76 -16.94 -1.50 -34.40
C GLU A 76 -17.13 -2.37 -35.65
N ALA A 77 -16.44 -3.51 -35.74
CA ALA A 77 -16.57 -4.44 -36.85
C ALA A 77 -18.01 -4.99 -36.97
N ALA A 78 -18.65 -5.31 -35.84
CA ALA A 78 -20.04 -5.76 -35.81
C ALA A 78 -21.04 -4.67 -36.26
N ALA A 79 -20.83 -3.42 -35.85
CA ALA A 79 -21.63 -2.28 -36.29
C ALA A 79 -21.45 -1.96 -37.78
N ALA A 80 -20.23 -2.06 -38.30
CA ALA A 80 -19.96 -1.88 -39.73
C ALA A 80 -20.59 -2.99 -40.59
N ALA A 81 -20.62 -4.23 -40.09
CA ALA A 81 -21.26 -5.36 -40.77
C ALA A 81 -22.79 -5.22 -40.83
N SER A 82 -23.42 -4.71 -39.77
CA SER A 82 -24.89 -4.50 -39.74
C SER A 82 -25.35 -3.33 -40.62
N ALA A 83 -24.48 -2.37 -40.92
CA ALA A 83 -24.77 -1.22 -41.77
C ALA A 83 -24.73 -1.51 -43.28
N ARG A 84 -24.28 -2.70 -43.73
CA ARG A 84 -24.29 -3.11 -45.15
C ARG A 84 -25.39 -4.13 -45.41
N PRO A 85 -26.52 -3.75 -46.05
CA PRO A 85 -27.55 -4.70 -46.42
C PRO A 85 -27.02 -5.65 -47.51
N GLY A 86 -26.95 -6.96 -47.23
CA GLY A 86 -26.65 -7.99 -48.24
C GLY A 86 -25.33 -8.74 -48.09
N ALA A 87 -24.52 -8.48 -47.07
CA ALA A 87 -23.35 -9.32 -46.77
C ALA A 87 -23.78 -10.53 -45.92
N ALA A 88 -23.46 -11.75 -46.37
CA ALA A 88 -23.79 -12.99 -45.68
C ALA A 88 -23.30 -12.96 -44.22
N ALA A 89 -24.17 -13.37 -43.29
CA ALA A 89 -23.88 -13.40 -41.86
C ALA A 89 -22.67 -14.30 -41.56
N VAL A 90 -21.52 -13.69 -41.30
CA VAL A 90 -20.37 -14.36 -40.70
C VAL A 90 -20.71 -14.59 -39.23
N GLY A 91 -20.84 -15.85 -38.81
CA GLY A 91 -21.22 -16.19 -37.44
C GLY A 91 -20.23 -15.64 -36.40
N PRO A 92 -20.67 -15.41 -35.15
CA PRO A 92 -19.87 -14.78 -34.09
C PRO A 92 -18.55 -15.51 -33.76
N ALA A 93 -18.47 -16.81 -34.06
CA ALA A 93 -17.25 -17.60 -33.90
C ALA A 93 -16.19 -17.34 -34.99
N ALA A 94 -16.59 -17.02 -36.23
CA ALA A 94 -15.67 -16.72 -37.32
C ALA A 94 -15.15 -15.27 -37.25
N ALA A 95 -15.95 -14.33 -36.74
CA ALA A 95 -15.50 -12.97 -36.42
C ALA A 95 -14.42 -12.97 -35.32
N ARG A 96 -14.52 -13.86 -34.33
CA ARG A 96 -13.48 -14.04 -33.30
C ARG A 96 -12.17 -14.63 -33.84
N ALA A 97 -12.23 -15.47 -34.88
CA ALA A 97 -11.05 -16.13 -35.44
C ALA A 97 -10.25 -15.24 -36.43
N GLN A 98 -10.89 -14.22 -37.03
CA GLN A 98 -10.22 -13.23 -37.89
C GLN A 98 -9.74 -11.97 -37.13
N ALA A 99 -10.12 -11.80 -35.86
CA ALA A 99 -9.75 -10.66 -35.02
C ALA A 99 -8.42 -10.88 -34.24
N SER A 100 -7.51 -11.72 -34.73
CA SER A 100 -6.26 -12.04 -34.04
C SER A 100 -5.11 -11.05 -34.29
N SER A 101 -5.34 -9.89 -34.94
CA SER A 101 -4.26 -8.94 -35.23
C SER A 101 -4.68 -7.46 -35.42
N SER A 102 -5.57 -6.90 -34.60
CA SER A 102 -5.94 -5.48 -34.73
C SER A 102 -6.10 -4.80 -33.37
N GLY A 103 -5.05 -4.05 -32.98
CA GLY A 103 -4.88 -3.43 -31.68
C GLY A 103 -5.67 -2.15 -31.49
N GLY A 104 -6.42 -2.11 -30.39
CA GLY A 104 -6.79 -0.89 -29.69
C GLY A 104 -6.33 -1.01 -28.23
N GLY A 105 -6.05 0.12 -27.57
CA GLY A 105 -5.69 0.20 -26.15
C GLY A 105 -4.30 -0.38 -25.82
N ASP A 106 -3.28 0.46 -25.63
CA ASP A 106 -1.98 0.01 -25.12
C ASP A 106 -1.47 0.97 -24.05
N LEU A 107 -0.52 0.50 -23.24
CA LEU A 107 0.14 1.29 -22.21
C LEU A 107 1.55 1.66 -22.65
N VAL A 108 1.76 2.96 -22.90
CA VAL A 108 3.08 3.51 -23.15
C VAL A 108 3.81 3.66 -21.81
N VAL A 109 4.88 2.89 -21.62
CA VAL A 109 5.76 3.02 -20.44
C VAL A 109 7.06 3.66 -20.88
N ARG A 110 7.48 4.71 -20.16
CA ARG A 110 8.74 5.43 -20.42
C ARG A 110 9.49 5.65 -19.12
N CYS A 111 10.83 5.70 -19.21
CA CYS A 111 11.67 6.12 -18.09
C CYS A 111 12.21 7.52 -18.39
N GLY A 112 12.21 8.39 -17.39
CA GLY A 112 12.76 9.74 -17.50
C GLY A 112 11.97 10.78 -16.73
N ARG A 113 12.43 12.03 -16.75
CA ARG A 113 11.70 13.12 -16.09
C ARG A 113 10.33 13.30 -16.72
N THR A 114 9.29 13.24 -15.89
CA THR A 114 7.88 13.29 -16.31
C THR A 114 7.60 14.40 -17.32
N GLU A 115 8.04 15.63 -17.05
CA GLU A 115 7.79 16.78 -17.91
C GLU A 115 8.54 16.71 -19.26
N GLN A 116 9.72 16.10 -19.30
CA GLN A 116 10.51 15.95 -20.53
C GLN A 116 9.94 14.87 -21.43
N VAL A 117 9.59 13.73 -20.84
CA VAL A 117 8.99 12.59 -21.54
C VAL A 117 7.63 12.99 -22.13
N LEU A 118 6.76 13.65 -21.36
CA LEU A 118 5.47 14.12 -21.86
C LEU A 118 5.65 15.09 -23.04
N LYS A 119 6.59 16.04 -22.94
CA LYS A 119 6.89 16.97 -24.04
C LYS A 119 7.31 16.23 -25.33
N GLN A 120 8.12 15.19 -25.21
CA GLN A 120 8.56 14.38 -26.35
C GLN A 120 7.39 13.62 -26.98
N LEU A 121 6.56 12.96 -26.17
CA LEU A 121 5.38 12.24 -26.65
C LEU A 121 4.40 13.19 -27.36
N LEU A 122 4.18 14.38 -26.80
CA LEU A 122 3.32 15.40 -27.40
C LEU A 122 3.85 15.89 -28.76
N ASN A 123 5.18 16.04 -28.91
CA ASN A 123 5.77 16.37 -30.21
C ASN A 123 5.53 15.26 -31.24
N GLN A 124 5.72 14.00 -30.87
CA GLN A 124 5.45 12.85 -31.75
C GLN A 124 3.98 12.79 -32.19
N VAL A 125 3.05 13.06 -31.27
CA VAL A 125 1.62 13.16 -31.60
C VAL A 125 1.37 14.29 -32.60
N LEU A 126 1.92 15.49 -32.37
CA LEU A 126 1.72 16.63 -33.26
C LEU A 126 2.37 16.44 -34.64
N GLU A 127 3.52 15.76 -34.71
CA GLU A 127 4.17 15.40 -35.97
C GLU A 127 3.32 14.43 -36.80
N ALA A 128 2.70 13.44 -36.15
CA ALA A 128 1.79 12.50 -36.79
C ALA A 128 0.40 13.09 -37.10
N HIS A 129 -0.03 14.10 -36.33
CA HIS A 129 -1.32 14.76 -36.44
C HIS A 129 -1.17 16.29 -36.44
N PRO A 130 -0.73 16.91 -37.57
CA PRO A 130 -0.59 18.36 -37.67
C PRO A 130 -1.92 19.13 -37.47
N GLU A 131 -3.05 18.44 -37.61
CA GLU A 131 -4.40 18.96 -37.37
C GLU A 131 -4.79 19.06 -35.89
N LEU A 132 -3.97 18.56 -34.96
CA LEU A 132 -4.24 18.53 -33.53
C LEU A 132 -4.62 19.92 -33.01
N ARG A 133 -5.86 20.07 -32.51
CA ARG A 133 -6.39 21.34 -32.00
C ARG A 133 -6.36 21.45 -30.49
N HIS A 134 -6.44 20.33 -29.78
CA HIS A 134 -6.57 20.35 -28.32
C HIS A 134 -5.96 19.11 -27.68
N VAL A 135 -5.34 19.28 -26.52
CA VAL A 135 -4.83 18.18 -25.66
C VAL A 135 -5.42 18.31 -24.26
N SER A 136 -5.99 17.24 -23.74
CA SER A 136 -6.40 17.15 -22.33
C SER A 136 -5.53 16.17 -21.55
N LEU A 137 -5.00 16.59 -20.41
CA LEU A 137 -4.24 15.74 -19.50
C LEU A 137 -5.12 15.36 -18.30
N HIS A 138 -5.31 14.06 -18.08
CA HIS A 138 -6.11 13.51 -16.98
C HIS A 138 -5.22 12.68 -16.05
N TYR A 139 -5.27 12.95 -14.74
CA TYR A 139 -4.48 12.21 -13.74
C TYR A 139 -5.14 12.28 -12.35
N HIS A 140 -4.74 11.42 -11.42
CA HIS A 140 -5.18 11.51 -10.02
C HIS A 140 -4.16 12.28 -9.17
N MET A 141 -4.65 13.17 -8.30
CA MET A 141 -3.81 14.03 -7.47
C MET A 141 -3.09 13.25 -6.37
N GLU A 142 -1.88 13.69 -6.03
CA GLU A 142 -1.19 13.25 -4.82
C GLU A 142 -1.38 14.25 -3.65
N PRO A 143 -1.44 13.78 -2.39
CA PRO A 143 -1.76 14.62 -1.24
C PRO A 143 -0.59 15.48 -0.75
N LEU A 144 0.65 15.18 -1.15
CA LEU A 144 1.82 15.90 -0.71
C LEU A 144 2.69 16.29 -1.91
N PRO A 145 2.94 17.59 -2.14
CA PRO A 145 3.91 18.01 -3.14
C PRO A 145 5.32 17.59 -2.71
N GLU A 146 6.12 17.14 -3.67
CA GLU A 146 7.53 16.82 -3.50
C GLU A 146 8.38 17.90 -4.20
N PRO A 147 8.69 19.00 -3.49
CA PRO A 147 9.40 20.13 -4.07
C PRO A 147 10.83 19.77 -4.49
N GLU A 148 11.16 20.00 -5.75
CA GLU A 148 12.49 19.76 -6.32
C GLU A 148 13.55 20.71 -5.74
N PRO A 149 14.70 20.23 -5.24
CA PRO A 149 15.80 21.13 -4.92
C PRO A 149 16.34 21.75 -6.23
N GLU A 150 16.49 23.08 -6.26
CA GLU A 150 17.11 23.80 -7.38
C GLU A 150 18.53 23.26 -7.63
N PRO A 151 18.91 22.93 -8.88
CA PRO A 151 20.25 22.46 -9.20
C PRO A 151 21.31 23.49 -8.77
N GLY A 152 22.20 23.10 -7.84
CA GLY A 152 23.31 23.94 -7.38
C GLY A 152 22.96 24.94 -6.27
N ALA A 153 21.73 24.94 -5.74
CA ALA A 153 21.39 25.75 -4.58
C ALA A 153 21.96 25.12 -3.30
N ALA A 154 22.86 25.83 -2.62
CA ALA A 154 23.17 25.54 -1.21
C ALA A 154 21.87 25.61 -0.39
N PRO A 155 21.71 24.80 0.68
CA PRO A 155 20.55 24.88 1.56
C PRO A 155 20.51 26.25 2.25
N GLY A 156 19.84 27.20 1.61
CA GLY A 156 19.66 28.56 2.13
C GLY A 156 18.44 28.64 3.04
N PRO A 157 18.45 29.52 4.05
CA PRO A 157 17.30 29.76 4.94
C PRO A 157 16.13 30.50 4.24
N SER A 158 16.32 31.00 3.02
CA SER A 158 15.28 31.68 2.24
C SER A 158 14.63 30.72 1.24
N GLY A 159 13.41 30.27 1.55
CA GLY A 159 12.60 29.36 0.74
C GLY A 159 12.19 29.95 -0.61
N ALA A 160 13.06 29.86 -1.62
CA ALA A 160 12.61 29.76 -2.99
C ALA A 160 11.73 28.51 -3.07
N ALA A 161 10.45 28.70 -3.41
CA ALA A 161 9.46 27.63 -3.48
C ALA A 161 9.80 26.73 -4.66
N ALA A 162 10.67 25.77 -4.38
CA ALA A 162 10.92 24.63 -5.20
C ALA A 162 9.64 24.09 -5.81
N GLU A 163 9.67 23.94 -7.11
CA GLU A 163 8.53 23.49 -7.87
C GLU A 163 8.25 22.00 -7.59
N ASP A 164 6.97 21.66 -7.43
CA ASP A 164 6.49 20.28 -7.36
C ASP A 164 6.23 19.68 -8.76
N ARG A 165 6.33 18.35 -8.88
CA ARG A 165 6.21 17.60 -10.14
C ARG A 165 4.94 17.93 -10.93
N GLU A 166 3.79 18.04 -10.27
CA GLU A 166 2.53 18.36 -10.94
C GLU A 166 2.56 19.77 -11.55
N ALA A 167 3.09 20.74 -10.81
CA ALA A 167 3.24 22.11 -11.29
C ALA A 167 4.19 22.16 -12.51
N ALA A 168 5.27 21.38 -12.50
CA ALA A 168 6.24 21.32 -13.59
C ALA A 168 5.61 20.82 -14.89
N VAL A 169 4.80 19.76 -14.77
CA VAL A 169 4.05 19.21 -15.90
C VAL A 169 3.03 20.21 -16.43
N GLN A 170 2.26 20.87 -15.55
CA GLN A 170 1.26 21.86 -15.98
C GLN A 170 1.90 23.05 -16.69
N ARG A 171 3.01 23.58 -16.16
CA ARG A 171 3.75 24.68 -16.80
C ARG A 171 4.36 24.25 -18.13
N MET A 172 4.96 23.05 -18.19
CA MET A 172 5.50 22.49 -19.42
C MET A 172 4.41 22.36 -20.48
N LEU A 173 3.24 21.80 -20.15
CA LEU A 173 2.14 21.60 -21.08
C LEU A 173 1.60 22.94 -21.61
N ALA A 174 1.37 23.91 -20.72
CA ALA A 174 0.89 25.23 -21.11
C ALA A 174 1.87 25.94 -22.05
N ALA A 175 3.18 25.89 -21.75
CA ALA A 175 4.20 26.48 -22.60
C ALA A 175 4.32 25.77 -23.96
N TRP A 176 4.27 24.43 -23.97
CA TRP A 176 4.29 23.62 -25.20
C TRP A 176 3.11 23.96 -26.11
N ALA A 177 1.91 24.03 -25.54
CA ALA A 177 0.66 24.30 -26.24
C ALA A 177 0.63 25.70 -26.86
N ALA A 178 1.02 26.72 -26.08
CA ALA A 178 1.10 28.11 -26.53
C ALA A 178 2.07 28.31 -27.70
N GLN A 179 3.22 27.63 -27.70
CA GLN A 179 4.20 27.70 -28.78
C GLN A 179 3.72 27.09 -30.10
N ARG A 180 2.73 26.18 -30.06
CA ARG A 180 2.26 25.40 -31.22
C ARG A 180 0.86 25.79 -31.69
N GLY A 181 0.19 26.72 -31.00
CA GLY A 181 -1.19 27.10 -31.30
C GLY A 181 -2.20 25.98 -31.05
N VAL A 182 -1.89 25.08 -30.10
CA VAL A 182 -2.74 23.96 -29.68
C VAL A 182 -3.43 24.35 -28.37
N GLY A 183 -4.73 24.08 -28.22
CA GLY A 183 -5.42 24.24 -26.94
C GLY A 183 -4.97 23.18 -25.92
N CYS A 184 -4.96 23.51 -24.64
CA CYS A 184 -4.68 22.53 -23.60
C CYS A 184 -5.61 22.66 -22.40
N SER A 185 -5.96 21.53 -21.79
CA SER A 185 -6.66 21.49 -20.49
C SER A 185 -6.07 20.42 -19.58
N VAL A 186 -6.12 20.67 -18.27
CA VAL A 186 -5.61 19.76 -17.24
C VAL A 186 -6.74 19.44 -16.29
N HIS A 187 -6.97 18.14 -16.06
CA HIS A 187 -8.09 17.61 -15.28
C HIS A 187 -7.54 16.69 -14.18
N PRO A 188 -7.24 17.23 -13.00
CA PRO A 188 -6.91 16.42 -11.83
C PRO A 188 -8.16 15.77 -11.23
N HIS A 189 -8.05 14.52 -10.80
CA HIS A 189 -9.13 13.71 -10.18
C HIS A 189 -8.73 13.24 -8.77
N TRP A 190 -9.69 12.81 -7.96
CA TRP A 190 -9.43 12.31 -6.61
C TRP A 190 -10.13 10.97 -6.33
N ASP A 191 -9.34 9.92 -6.20
CA ASP A 191 -9.78 8.54 -5.93
C ASP A 191 -9.10 7.93 -4.69
N LYS A 192 -8.20 8.69 -4.05
CA LYS A 192 -7.30 8.16 -3.03
C LYS A 192 -8.01 7.77 -1.75
N THR A 193 -9.16 8.36 -1.43
CA THR A 193 -9.86 8.18 -0.15
C THR A 193 -11.23 7.51 -0.31
N LEU A 194 -11.72 6.90 0.77
CA LEU A 194 -13.07 6.35 0.84
C LEU A 194 -14.13 7.44 0.76
N TYR A 195 -13.98 8.48 1.57
CA TYR A 195 -14.84 9.67 1.55
C TYR A 195 -14.19 10.73 0.66
N HIS A 196 -14.90 11.24 -0.33
CA HIS A 196 -14.36 12.25 -1.25
C HIS A 196 -14.15 13.60 -0.51
N PRO A 197 -13.11 14.38 -0.81
CA PRO A 197 -12.80 15.63 -0.13
C PRO A 197 -13.93 16.66 -0.20
N ASP A 198 -14.70 16.68 -1.29
CA ASP A 198 -15.84 17.58 -1.46
C ASP A 198 -17.06 17.18 -0.61
N ASP A 199 -17.12 15.93 -0.14
CA ASP A 199 -18.24 15.43 0.65
C ASP A 199 -17.96 15.58 2.16
N LEU A 200 -16.77 16.06 2.54
CA LEU A 200 -16.40 16.23 3.94
C LEU A 200 -17.17 17.38 4.60
N PRO A 201 -17.60 17.23 5.87
CA PRO A 201 -18.39 18.23 6.60
C PRO A 201 -17.51 19.33 7.20
N TYR A 202 -16.30 19.51 6.69
CA TYR A 202 -15.31 20.46 7.17
C TYR A 202 -15.23 21.65 6.22
N SER A 203 -15.07 22.83 6.78
CA SER A 203 -15.22 24.10 6.06
C SER A 203 -14.10 24.29 5.02
N MET A 204 -14.49 24.25 3.74
CA MET A 204 -13.68 24.65 2.57
C MET A 204 -13.27 26.13 2.62
N TYR A 205 -14.10 26.96 3.24
CA TYR A 205 -13.93 28.41 3.36
C TYR A 205 -14.41 28.86 4.73
N GLY A 206 -13.58 29.62 5.44
CA GLY A 206 -13.96 30.25 6.69
C GLY A 206 -15.14 31.20 6.48
N THR A 207 -16.37 30.70 6.61
CA THR A 207 -17.51 31.58 6.84
C THR A 207 -17.36 32.08 8.26
N GLY A 208 -17.07 33.37 8.40
CA GLY A 208 -17.05 34.07 9.68
C GLY A 208 -18.40 33.94 10.37
N LYS A 209 -18.58 32.88 11.14
CA LYS A 209 -19.45 32.86 12.30
C LYS A 209 -18.58 32.46 13.48
N ALA A 210 -18.20 33.47 14.25
CA ALA A 210 -17.65 33.30 15.57
C ALA A 210 -18.59 32.39 16.38
N ALA A 211 -18.19 31.14 16.59
CA ALA A 211 -18.77 30.30 17.62
C ALA A 211 -18.27 30.85 18.95
N GLY A 212 -19.04 31.77 19.54
CA GLY A 212 -18.87 32.20 20.92
C GLY A 212 -19.19 31.03 21.85
N GLY A 213 -18.15 30.34 22.32
CA GLY A 213 -18.19 29.45 23.47
C GLY A 213 -17.43 30.08 24.63
N GLN A 214 -18.00 31.11 25.27
CA GLN A 214 -17.50 31.57 26.56
C GLN A 214 -18.11 30.74 27.68
N GLY A 215 -17.25 30.39 28.64
CA GLY A 215 -17.59 29.66 29.85
C GLY A 215 -18.65 30.36 30.69
N SER A 216 -19.31 29.54 31.49
CA SER A 216 -20.31 29.95 32.47
C SER A 216 -19.73 30.95 33.48
N GLN A 217 -20.23 32.19 33.46
CA GLN A 217 -20.33 33.04 34.64
C GLN A 217 -21.77 33.56 34.74
N LYS A 218 -22.34 33.43 35.94
CA LYS A 218 -23.69 33.84 36.33
C LYS A 218 -23.84 35.37 36.26
N SER A 219 -24.93 35.86 35.66
CA SER A 219 -25.81 36.90 36.26
C SER A 219 -26.97 37.29 35.33
N GLY A 220 -28.20 37.26 35.87
CA GLY A 220 -29.22 38.30 35.68
C GLY A 220 -29.90 38.51 34.31
N GLY A 221 -31.14 38.00 34.20
CA GLY A 221 -32.32 38.85 33.98
C GLY A 221 -32.65 39.42 32.58
N LYS A 222 -33.86 39.02 32.13
CA LYS A 222 -34.86 39.71 31.30
C LYS A 222 -34.97 39.40 29.80
N GLU A 223 -36.16 38.89 29.52
CA GLU A 223 -36.98 38.71 28.33
C GLU A 223 -36.81 39.70 27.16
N GLY A 224 -37.03 39.17 25.95
CA GLY A 224 -37.33 39.92 24.74
C GLY A 224 -37.54 39.01 23.54
N GLN A 225 -38.80 38.63 23.27
CA GLN A 225 -39.24 37.93 22.05
C GLN A 225 -39.00 38.79 20.80
N GLN A 226 -38.57 38.19 19.68
CA GLN A 226 -39.07 38.56 18.35
C GLN A 226 -38.76 37.51 17.27
N GLN A 227 -39.69 37.42 16.32
CA GLN A 227 -40.06 36.29 15.47
C GLN A 227 -39.11 36.02 14.28
N ALA A 228 -39.06 34.75 13.90
CA ALA A 228 -38.43 34.23 12.69
C ALA A 228 -39.20 34.60 11.41
N LYS A 229 -38.46 34.92 10.34
CA LYS A 229 -38.93 34.83 8.95
C LYS A 229 -37.95 33.97 8.14
N GLN A 230 -38.43 32.84 7.65
CA GLN A 230 -37.78 32.04 6.61
C GLN A 230 -38.05 32.67 5.23
N PRO A 231 -37.07 32.70 4.31
CA PRO A 231 -37.34 32.76 2.89
C PRO A 231 -37.13 31.39 2.23
N GLN A 232 -38.14 31.00 1.46
CA GLN A 232 -38.15 29.84 0.57
C GLN A 232 -37.16 30.05 -0.59
N HIS A 233 -36.42 29.01 -0.98
CA HIS A 233 -35.65 28.98 -2.23
C HIS A 233 -36.08 27.79 -3.10
N GLN A 234 -36.57 28.09 -4.31
CA GLN A 234 -36.70 27.15 -5.43
C GLN A 234 -35.32 26.89 -6.06
N PRO A 235 -35.07 25.71 -6.64
CA PRO A 235 -33.75 25.33 -7.15
C PRO A 235 -33.59 25.76 -8.61
N GLN A 236 -32.58 26.59 -8.90
CA GLN A 236 -32.06 26.79 -10.26
C GLN A 236 -30.87 25.86 -10.49
N GLN A 237 -30.97 25.07 -11.56
CA GLN A 237 -29.89 24.27 -12.13
C GLN A 237 -28.80 25.20 -12.68
N GLN A 238 -27.57 25.09 -12.19
CA GLN A 238 -26.38 25.66 -12.83
C GLN A 238 -25.21 24.67 -12.82
N ASP A 239 -24.61 24.52 -14.00
CA ASP A 239 -23.47 23.69 -14.37
C ASP A 239 -22.28 23.83 -13.40
N GLY A 240 -21.96 22.77 -12.67
CA GLY A 240 -20.90 22.73 -11.65
C GLY A 240 -19.53 22.21 -12.13
N ARG A 241 -19.16 22.34 -13.41
CA ARG A 241 -18.02 21.62 -14.00
C ARG A 241 -16.75 22.44 -14.34
N GLN A 242 -16.59 23.68 -13.88
CA GLN A 242 -15.47 24.52 -14.37
C GLN A 242 -14.56 25.22 -13.33
N GLN A 243 -14.42 24.74 -12.09
CA GLN A 243 -13.47 25.33 -11.13
C GLN A 243 -12.53 24.32 -10.46
N TYR A 244 -12.02 23.35 -11.21
CA TYR A 244 -10.88 22.51 -10.78
C TYR A 244 -9.55 23.05 -11.32
N SER A 245 -9.23 24.33 -11.08
CA SER A 245 -7.90 24.87 -11.39
C SER A 245 -7.13 25.16 -10.10
N GLN A 246 -5.97 24.49 -9.97
CA GLN A 246 -4.75 24.85 -9.23
C GLN A 246 -4.78 25.24 -7.73
N ALA A 247 -5.93 25.59 -7.15
CA ALA A 247 -6.07 26.03 -5.76
C ALA A 247 -6.38 24.89 -4.77
N ALA A 248 -6.89 23.75 -5.25
CA ALA A 248 -7.49 22.71 -4.40
C ALA A 248 -6.54 22.04 -3.40
N ASN A 249 -5.23 22.01 -3.68
CA ASN A 249 -4.20 21.41 -2.81
C ASN A 249 -3.37 22.44 -2.03
N ARG A 250 -3.61 23.74 -2.22
CA ARG A 250 -2.86 24.82 -1.55
C ARG A 250 -3.69 25.63 -0.57
N ASP A 251 -5.00 25.43 -0.54
CA ASP A 251 -5.82 26.14 0.43
C ASP A 251 -5.70 25.47 1.80
N ALA A 252 -4.68 25.85 2.56
CA ALA A 252 -4.52 25.45 3.96
C ALA A 252 -5.76 25.81 4.81
N GLN A 253 -6.67 26.66 4.31
CA GLN A 253 -7.94 26.94 4.97
C GLN A 253 -8.97 25.82 4.78
N ARG A 254 -8.90 25.04 3.68
CA ARG A 254 -9.85 23.96 3.31
C ARG A 254 -9.99 22.89 4.39
N TYR A 255 -8.90 22.60 5.11
CA TYR A 255 -8.86 21.58 6.16
C TYR A 255 -8.64 22.17 7.56
N ARG A 256 -8.83 23.49 7.72
CA ARG A 256 -8.59 24.16 9.01
C ARG A 256 -9.42 23.59 10.15
N THR A 257 -10.66 23.18 9.85
CA THR A 257 -11.58 22.58 10.84
C THR A 257 -11.46 21.05 10.91
N LEU A 258 -10.52 20.42 10.20
CA LEU A 258 -10.29 18.98 10.29
C LEU A 258 -9.85 18.62 11.73
N PRO A 259 -10.54 17.70 12.41
CA PRO A 259 -10.20 17.28 13.76
C PRO A 259 -8.77 16.75 13.84
N SER A 260 -8.05 17.07 14.91
CA SER A 260 -6.73 16.47 15.19
C SER A 260 -6.84 15.06 15.77
N VAL A 261 -8.02 14.66 16.25
CA VAL A 261 -8.25 13.35 16.86
C VAL A 261 -9.03 12.46 15.89
N MET A 262 -8.44 11.32 15.56
CA MET A 262 -8.98 10.33 14.62
C MET A 262 -10.40 9.84 14.96
N THR A 263 -10.71 9.68 16.25
CA THR A 263 -12.05 9.26 16.69
C THR A 263 -13.12 10.29 16.34
N ASP A 264 -12.79 11.58 16.43
CA ASP A 264 -13.70 12.67 16.13
C ASP A 264 -13.89 12.79 14.63
N PHE A 265 -12.79 12.72 13.85
CA PHE A 265 -12.85 12.64 12.39
C PHE A 265 -13.77 11.51 11.92
N ARG A 266 -13.56 10.29 12.44
CA ARG A 266 -14.37 9.13 12.10
C ARG A 266 -15.85 9.35 12.41
N ARG A 267 -16.17 9.79 13.63
CA ARG A 267 -17.56 9.98 14.06
C ARG A 267 -18.30 10.96 13.15
N THR A 268 -17.69 12.11 12.89
CA THR A 268 -18.32 13.14 12.06
C THR A 268 -18.48 12.64 10.61
N THR A 269 -17.42 12.07 10.03
CA THR A 269 -17.44 11.61 8.63
C THR A 269 -18.46 10.49 8.42
N GLN A 270 -18.49 9.48 9.30
CA GLN A 270 -19.48 8.40 9.21
C GLN A 270 -20.93 8.87 9.39
N SER A 271 -21.15 9.95 10.14
CA SER A 271 -22.50 10.49 10.36
C SER A 271 -22.99 11.46 9.27
N ALA A 272 -22.07 12.08 8.53
CA ALA A 272 -22.37 13.21 7.66
C ALA A 272 -22.05 12.97 6.17
N CYS A 273 -21.19 11.99 5.86
CA CYS A 273 -20.76 11.70 4.50
C CYS A 273 -21.39 10.43 3.95
N VAL A 274 -21.56 10.40 2.63
CA VAL A 274 -21.94 9.20 1.88
C VAL A 274 -20.71 8.74 1.09
N VAL A 275 -20.49 7.43 1.05
CA VAL A 275 -19.47 6.85 0.17
C VAL A 275 -20.02 6.85 -1.26
N ARG A 276 -19.30 7.49 -2.19
CA ARG A 276 -19.68 7.50 -3.61
C ARG A 276 -19.60 6.09 -4.19
N ALA A 277 -20.51 5.77 -5.10
CA ALA A 277 -20.46 4.52 -5.84
C ALA A 277 -19.21 4.45 -6.73
N CYS A 278 -18.61 3.27 -6.85
CA CYS A 278 -17.53 3.02 -7.81
C CYS A 278 -18.02 3.22 -9.24
N LEU A 279 -17.13 3.73 -10.08
CA LEU A 279 -17.38 3.82 -11.51
C LEU A 279 -17.05 2.50 -12.22
N PRO A 280 -17.90 2.02 -13.14
CA PRO A 280 -17.53 0.92 -14.01
C PRO A 280 -16.37 1.36 -14.93
N PRO A 281 -15.55 0.42 -15.43
CA PRO A 281 -14.56 0.73 -16.45
C PRO A 281 -15.27 1.24 -17.73
N PRO A 282 -14.61 2.07 -18.55
CA PRO A 282 -15.17 2.48 -19.84
C PRO A 282 -15.40 1.25 -20.72
N ALA A 283 -16.52 1.22 -21.45
CA ALA A 283 -16.86 0.09 -22.32
C ALA A 283 -15.87 -0.08 -23.50
N ALA A 284 -15.28 1.02 -23.94
CA ALA A 284 -14.28 1.10 -25.00
C ALA A 284 -13.39 2.32 -24.76
N LEU A 285 -12.13 2.25 -25.19
CA LEU A 285 -11.26 3.42 -25.31
C LEU A 285 -11.21 3.91 -26.75
N PRO A 286 -11.23 5.23 -26.97
CA PRO A 286 -10.86 5.80 -28.26
C PRO A 286 -9.49 5.29 -28.71
N PRO A 287 -9.29 5.03 -30.01
CA PRO A 287 -8.03 4.48 -30.51
C PRO A 287 -6.85 5.40 -30.20
N PRO A 288 -5.63 4.87 -30.03
CA PRO A 288 -4.46 5.69 -29.80
C PRO A 288 -4.11 6.56 -31.04
N PRO A 289 -3.39 7.68 -30.85
CA PRO A 289 -2.90 8.51 -31.94
C PRO A 289 -1.79 7.81 -32.74
N GLY A 290 -1.63 8.24 -34.00
CA GLY A 290 -0.82 7.71 -35.11
C GLY A 290 0.33 6.75 -34.77
N PRO A 291 1.43 7.18 -34.11
CA PRO A 291 2.61 6.33 -33.89
C PRO A 291 2.33 5.07 -33.05
N TRP A 292 1.23 5.09 -32.30
CA TRP A 292 0.77 3.99 -31.44
C TRP A 292 -0.48 3.32 -32.00
N ARG A 293 -0.98 3.75 -33.16
CA ARG A 293 -2.07 3.09 -33.88
C ARG A 293 -1.47 1.95 -34.69
N GLN A 294 -1.80 0.72 -34.32
CA GLN A 294 -1.49 -0.44 -35.14
C GLN A 294 -2.54 -0.56 -36.24
N ASP A 295 -2.30 0.08 -37.39
CA ASP A 295 -3.17 -0.08 -38.55
C ASP A 295 -3.04 -1.51 -39.11
N ALA A 296 -4.15 -2.23 -39.22
CA ALA A 296 -4.19 -3.54 -39.89
C ALA A 296 -3.71 -3.48 -41.36
N ALA A 297 -3.72 -2.29 -41.98
CA ALA A 297 -3.28 -2.07 -43.35
C ALA A 297 -1.74 -2.09 -43.52
N THR A 298 -0.97 -1.67 -42.52
CA THR A 298 0.50 -1.69 -42.56
C THR A 298 1.09 -3.06 -42.25
N ALA A 299 0.40 -3.90 -41.47
CA ALA A 299 0.80 -5.29 -41.25
C ALA A 299 0.74 -6.14 -42.55
N ALA A 300 -0.19 -5.84 -43.45
CA ALA A 300 -0.32 -6.53 -44.74
C ALA A 300 0.70 -6.06 -45.80
N THR A 301 1.24 -4.84 -45.68
CA THR A 301 2.25 -4.29 -46.61
C THR A 301 3.70 -4.45 -46.11
N ALA A 302 3.91 -4.76 -44.83
CA ALA A 302 5.24 -5.05 -44.28
C ALA A 302 5.87 -6.36 -44.81
N GLY A 303 5.12 -7.18 -45.54
CA GLY A 303 5.63 -8.36 -46.23
C GLY A 303 6.40 -8.09 -47.54
N ALA A 304 6.48 -6.84 -48.02
CA ALA A 304 7.05 -6.56 -49.34
C ALA A 304 7.71 -5.19 -49.53
N VAL A 305 8.40 -4.64 -48.51
CA VAL A 305 9.31 -3.50 -48.73
C VAL A 305 10.75 -3.94 -48.44
N ALA A 306 11.50 -4.01 -49.53
CA ALA A 306 12.90 -4.39 -49.58
C ALA A 306 13.79 -3.54 -48.66
N ALA A 307 14.83 -4.20 -48.15
CA ALA A 307 15.98 -3.63 -47.47
C ALA A 307 16.49 -2.37 -48.21
N GLY A 308 16.40 -1.21 -47.58
CA GLY A 308 16.96 0.01 -48.20
C GLY A 308 16.38 1.35 -47.75
N ALA A 309 15.94 1.49 -46.51
CA ALA A 309 15.76 2.82 -45.91
C ALA A 309 15.90 2.66 -44.38
N SER A 310 17.11 2.86 -43.87
CA SER A 310 17.31 3.06 -42.44
C SER A 310 16.60 4.37 -42.07
N VAL A 311 15.42 4.26 -41.48
CA VAL A 311 14.89 5.30 -40.60
C VAL A 311 16.03 5.65 -39.64
N PRO A 312 16.37 6.93 -39.43
CA PRO A 312 17.44 7.27 -38.49
C PRO A 312 17.07 6.62 -37.16
N ALA A 313 17.93 5.71 -36.70
CA ALA A 313 17.88 5.19 -35.36
C ALA A 313 18.17 6.35 -34.40
N VAL A 314 17.15 7.17 -34.13
CA VAL A 314 17.11 7.93 -32.90
C VAL A 314 16.99 6.86 -31.82
N GLU A 315 18.12 6.63 -31.17
CA GLU A 315 18.35 5.64 -30.11
C GLU A 315 17.05 5.17 -29.45
N SER A 316 16.78 3.87 -29.58
CA SER A 316 15.67 3.13 -29.00
C SER A 316 15.72 3.06 -27.47
N LEU A 317 16.21 4.10 -26.78
CA LEU A 317 16.68 3.95 -25.42
C LEU A 317 15.60 3.76 -24.36
N TRP A 318 14.29 3.93 -24.62
CA TRP A 318 13.26 3.79 -23.56
C TRP A 318 11.90 3.24 -24.04
N GLY A 319 11.91 2.19 -24.87
CA GLY A 319 10.70 1.58 -25.44
C GLY A 319 9.94 0.59 -24.54
N GLU A 320 10.59 0.02 -23.53
CA GLU A 320 10.09 -1.18 -22.84
C GLU A 320 10.08 -1.02 -21.31
N ILE A 321 9.17 -1.75 -20.66
CA ILE A 321 9.16 -1.88 -19.19
C ILE A 321 10.48 -2.56 -18.81
N PRO A 322 11.28 -2.01 -17.86
CA PRO A 322 12.52 -2.64 -17.45
C PRO A 322 12.29 -4.11 -17.06
N GLY A 323 13.06 -5.03 -17.67
CA GLY A 323 12.90 -6.47 -17.45
C GLY A 323 13.35 -6.95 -16.06
N SER A 324 14.04 -6.11 -15.29
CA SER A 324 14.46 -6.40 -13.92
C SER A 324 14.55 -5.15 -13.06
N VAL A 325 14.56 -5.35 -11.74
CA VAL A 325 14.78 -4.25 -10.78
C VAL A 325 16.20 -3.68 -10.92
N THR A 326 17.21 -4.51 -11.14
CA THR A 326 18.59 -4.05 -11.38
C THR A 326 18.66 -3.11 -12.58
N ALA A 327 18.07 -3.50 -13.71
CA ALA A 327 18.02 -2.68 -14.91
C ALA A 327 17.30 -1.33 -14.68
N LEU A 328 16.27 -1.31 -13.80
CA LEU A 328 15.59 -0.08 -13.40
C LEU A 328 16.54 0.87 -12.65
N TYR A 329 17.34 0.38 -11.69
CA TYR A 329 18.29 1.23 -10.97
C TYR A 329 19.47 1.68 -11.83
N GLU A 330 19.96 0.81 -12.73
CA GLU A 330 20.99 1.18 -13.72
C GLU A 330 20.48 2.29 -14.65
N ALA A 331 19.23 2.18 -15.12
CA ALA A 331 18.55 3.23 -15.87
C ALA A 331 18.37 4.53 -15.07
N GLY A 332 18.23 4.43 -13.75
CA GLY A 332 18.20 5.56 -12.82
C GLY A 332 19.54 6.29 -12.66
N GLY A 333 20.64 5.70 -13.14
CA GLY A 333 21.98 6.27 -13.11
C GLY A 333 22.78 6.00 -11.83
N PRO A 334 24.01 6.51 -11.73
CA PRO A 334 24.96 6.15 -10.66
C PRO A 334 24.48 6.46 -9.24
N GLU A 335 23.72 7.54 -9.04
CA GLU A 335 23.17 7.92 -7.73
C GLU A 335 22.10 6.92 -7.25
N ALA A 336 21.27 6.40 -8.17
CA ALA A 336 20.28 5.37 -7.88
C ALA A 336 20.96 4.03 -7.51
N VAL A 337 22.01 3.65 -8.24
CA VAL A 337 22.82 2.46 -7.95
C VAL A 337 23.51 2.58 -6.58
N ALA A 338 24.07 3.75 -6.26
CA ALA A 338 24.69 3.99 -4.95
C ALA A 338 23.66 3.92 -3.80
N ALA A 339 22.45 4.45 -4.01
CA ALA A 339 21.36 4.35 -3.03
C ALA A 339 20.96 2.89 -2.78
N LEU A 340 20.84 2.09 -3.85
CA LEU A 340 20.57 0.65 -3.75
C LEU A 340 21.67 -0.06 -2.95
N ALA A 341 22.95 0.22 -3.24
CA ALA A 341 24.07 -0.35 -2.49
C ALA A 341 24.01 0.02 -1.00
N ARG A 342 23.66 1.27 -0.68
CA ARG A 342 23.48 1.73 0.71
C ARG A 342 22.36 0.98 1.43
N LEU A 343 21.24 0.73 0.75
CA LEU A 343 20.17 -0.09 1.30
C LEU A 343 20.66 -1.51 1.62
N GLN A 344 21.32 -2.15 0.64
CA GLN A 344 21.84 -3.52 0.78
C GLN A 344 22.83 -3.64 1.95
N GLU A 345 23.69 -2.63 2.16
CA GLU A 345 24.57 -2.54 3.32
C GLU A 345 23.80 -2.48 4.64
N LEU A 346 22.76 -1.63 4.72
CA LEU A 346 21.98 -1.42 5.94
C LEU A 346 21.14 -2.64 6.36
N VAL A 347 20.55 -3.35 5.39
CA VAL A 347 19.69 -4.51 5.68
C VAL A 347 20.42 -5.85 5.62
N GLY A 348 21.58 -5.90 4.97
CA GLY A 348 22.38 -7.12 4.80
C GLY A 348 21.77 -8.13 3.83
N LEU A 349 20.98 -7.67 2.85
CA LEU A 349 20.36 -8.50 1.81
C LEU A 349 20.83 -8.06 0.42
N ASP A 350 20.97 -9.02 -0.48
CA ASP A 350 21.19 -8.76 -1.90
C ASP A 350 19.87 -8.78 -2.66
N TYR A 351 19.52 -7.66 -3.29
CA TYR A 351 18.31 -7.52 -4.09
C TYR A 351 18.55 -7.78 -5.59
N SER A 352 19.77 -8.12 -6.01
CA SER A 352 20.10 -8.39 -7.41
C SER A 352 19.27 -9.52 -8.03
N GLN A 353 18.82 -10.48 -7.20
CA GLN A 353 18.04 -11.65 -7.59
C GLN A 353 16.52 -11.39 -7.60
N LEU A 354 16.09 -10.16 -7.28
CA LEU A 354 14.68 -9.82 -7.18
C LEU A 354 14.15 -9.45 -8.58
N TYR A 355 13.64 -10.46 -9.29
CA TYR A 355 13.06 -10.32 -10.62
C TYR A 355 11.52 -10.21 -10.58
N PRO A 356 10.90 -9.47 -11.51
CA PRO A 356 9.47 -9.62 -11.79
C PRO A 356 9.16 -11.09 -12.16
N SER A 357 7.98 -11.58 -11.81
CA SER A 357 7.58 -12.94 -12.19
C SER A 357 7.70 -13.21 -13.70
N LYS A 358 7.90 -14.48 -14.11
CA LYS A 358 7.97 -14.87 -15.54
C LYS A 358 6.77 -14.39 -16.37
N ALA A 359 5.60 -14.29 -15.74
CA ALA A 359 4.39 -13.76 -16.37
C ALA A 359 4.55 -12.26 -16.71
N ALA A 360 5.17 -11.47 -15.83
CA ALA A 360 5.46 -10.06 -16.10
C ALA A 360 6.54 -9.85 -17.17
N THR A 361 7.52 -10.76 -17.27
CA THR A 361 8.60 -10.71 -18.29
C THR A 361 8.15 -11.19 -19.68
N ALA A 362 7.26 -12.20 -19.75
CA ALA A 362 6.71 -12.67 -21.03
C ALA A 362 5.80 -11.62 -21.71
N ILE A 363 5.21 -10.70 -20.94
CA ILE A 363 4.31 -9.63 -21.43
C ILE A 363 5.11 -8.41 -21.95
N ALA A 364 6.42 -8.34 -21.70
CA ALA A 364 7.30 -7.26 -22.16
C ALA A 364 7.68 -7.35 -23.65
N GLY A 365 7.15 -8.31 -24.42
CA GLY A 365 7.45 -8.46 -25.85
C GLY A 365 8.72 -9.26 -26.15
N MET A 366 9.26 -9.98 -25.17
CA MET A 366 10.44 -10.82 -25.37
C MET A 366 10.05 -12.11 -26.10
N ASP A 367 10.63 -12.33 -27.28
CA ASP A 367 10.47 -13.55 -28.07
C ASP A 367 10.66 -14.79 -27.18
N ALA A 368 9.68 -15.70 -27.24
CA ALA A 368 9.69 -16.99 -26.55
C ALA A 368 10.90 -17.89 -26.94
N ALA A 369 11.69 -17.50 -27.93
CA ALA A 369 12.82 -18.24 -28.49
C ALA A 369 14.09 -18.25 -27.61
N ALA A 370 14.22 -17.37 -26.62
CA ALA A 370 15.38 -17.37 -25.71
C ALA A 370 15.31 -18.42 -24.57
N THR A 371 14.30 -19.29 -24.57
CA THR A 371 14.07 -20.31 -23.52
C THR A 371 14.85 -21.61 -23.72
N ALA A 372 15.77 -21.69 -24.69
CA ALA A 372 16.53 -22.91 -24.99
C ALA A 372 17.80 -23.13 -24.14
N THR A 373 18.24 -22.18 -23.31
CA THR A 373 19.40 -22.38 -22.42
C THR A 373 18.98 -22.32 -20.95
N GLY A 374 18.71 -23.52 -20.41
CA GLY A 374 18.54 -23.86 -19.00
C GLY A 374 18.79 -22.77 -17.95
N ALA A 375 17.75 -21.99 -17.66
CA ALA A 375 17.11 -21.84 -16.33
C ALA A 375 16.28 -20.55 -16.31
N PRO A 376 14.96 -20.62 -16.06
CA PRO A 376 14.24 -19.44 -15.63
C PRO A 376 13.80 -19.70 -14.19
N ALA A 377 14.47 -19.09 -13.21
CA ALA A 377 14.02 -19.13 -11.83
C ALA A 377 12.67 -18.41 -11.74
N ALA A 378 11.67 -19.03 -11.09
CA ALA A 378 10.51 -18.27 -10.63
C ALA A 378 11.03 -17.12 -9.76
N ALA A 379 10.38 -15.94 -9.78
CA ALA A 379 10.72 -14.87 -8.85
C ALA A 379 10.78 -15.44 -7.44
N VAL A 380 11.97 -15.52 -6.86
CA VAL A 380 12.19 -16.14 -5.55
C VAL A 380 11.72 -15.14 -4.52
N GLU A 381 10.41 -15.07 -4.32
CA GLU A 381 9.89 -14.50 -3.09
C GLU A 381 10.30 -15.37 -1.93
N ASP A 382 10.60 -14.72 -0.80
CA ASP A 382 10.88 -15.44 0.43
C ASP A 382 9.64 -16.28 0.78
N PRO A 383 9.74 -17.62 0.84
CA PRO A 383 8.60 -18.50 1.11
C PRO A 383 8.00 -18.29 2.50
N ARG A 384 8.70 -17.55 3.37
CA ARG A 384 8.22 -17.15 4.70
C ARG A 384 7.32 -15.92 4.67
N SER A 385 7.14 -15.29 3.51
CA SER A 385 6.27 -14.12 3.37
C SER A 385 4.86 -14.40 3.90
N ALA A 386 4.30 -13.46 4.66
CA ALA A 386 2.94 -13.56 5.18
C ALA A 386 1.86 -13.64 4.08
N PHE A 387 2.20 -13.24 2.85
CA PHE A 387 1.35 -13.38 1.66
C PHE A 387 2.23 -13.30 0.40
N PRO A 388 1.98 -14.11 -0.65
CA PRO A 388 2.70 -14.03 -1.91
C PRO A 388 2.23 -12.83 -2.74
N PHE A 389 2.70 -11.63 -2.39
CA PHE A 389 2.27 -10.39 -3.04
C PHE A 389 2.63 -10.36 -4.53
N ARG A 390 1.63 -10.59 -5.39
CA ARG A 390 1.65 -10.24 -6.82
C ARG A 390 0.82 -9.00 -7.03
N ALA A 391 1.36 -8.01 -7.74
CA ALA A 391 0.56 -6.83 -8.08
C ALA A 391 -0.44 -7.14 -9.18
N GLY A 392 -1.50 -6.34 -9.24
CA GLY A 392 -2.61 -6.59 -10.16
C GLY A 392 -3.95 -6.13 -9.60
N SER A 393 -4.83 -5.61 -10.45
CA SER A 393 -6.20 -5.29 -10.03
C SER A 393 -7.04 -6.57 -9.91
N GLY A 394 -6.79 -7.57 -10.76
CA GLY A 394 -7.36 -8.91 -10.67
C GLY A 394 -6.94 -9.63 -9.39
N GLU A 395 -5.63 -9.67 -9.09
CA GLU A 395 -5.11 -10.26 -7.84
C GLU A 395 -5.63 -9.54 -6.59
N ALA A 396 -5.77 -8.21 -6.64
CA ALA A 396 -6.37 -7.45 -5.56
C ALA A 396 -7.83 -7.85 -5.30
N LEU A 397 -8.62 -7.98 -6.37
CA LEU A 397 -10.03 -8.34 -6.29
C LEU A 397 -10.21 -9.80 -5.84
N HIS A 398 -9.38 -10.70 -6.35
CA HIS A 398 -9.29 -12.09 -5.90
C HIS A 398 -9.05 -12.14 -4.38
N ARG A 399 -8.01 -11.48 -3.89
CA ARG A 399 -7.70 -11.45 -2.44
C ARG A 399 -8.86 -10.84 -1.63
N LEU A 400 -9.46 -9.75 -2.11
CA LEU A 400 -10.60 -9.12 -1.45
C LEU A 400 -11.78 -10.09 -1.33
N ARG A 401 -12.17 -10.73 -2.43
CA ARG A 401 -13.31 -11.66 -2.46
C ARG A 401 -13.07 -12.89 -1.61
N TYR A 402 -11.87 -13.48 -1.66
CA TYR A 402 -11.49 -14.55 -0.73
C TYR A 402 -11.66 -14.10 0.73
N TYR A 403 -11.19 -12.90 1.09
CA TYR A 403 -11.23 -12.45 2.48
C TYR A 403 -12.64 -12.10 2.98
N VAL A 404 -13.45 -11.48 2.12
CA VAL A 404 -14.80 -10.98 2.45
C VAL A 404 -15.87 -12.06 2.31
N TRP A 405 -15.75 -12.92 1.30
CA TRP A 405 -16.73 -13.93 0.94
C TRP A 405 -16.26 -15.37 1.19
N GLY A 406 -14.97 -15.62 1.45
CA GLY A 406 -14.46 -17.00 1.61
C GLY A 406 -14.32 -17.76 0.28
N SER A 407 -14.60 -17.11 -0.85
CA SER A 407 -14.41 -17.64 -2.20
C SER A 407 -13.90 -16.55 -3.13
N PRO A 408 -12.84 -16.80 -3.91
CA PRO A 408 -12.27 -15.81 -4.82
C PRO A 408 -13.13 -15.54 -6.06
N ASP A 409 -13.87 -16.55 -6.51
CA ASP A 409 -14.69 -16.52 -7.73
C ASP A 409 -16.13 -16.05 -7.46
N TYR A 410 -16.45 -15.72 -6.21
CA TYR A 410 -17.78 -15.24 -5.84
C TYR A 410 -18.06 -13.89 -6.52
N ASP A 411 -19.07 -13.87 -7.39
CA ASP A 411 -19.59 -12.66 -8.00
C ASP A 411 -20.97 -12.31 -7.41
N PRO A 412 -21.06 -11.27 -6.56
CA PRO A 412 -22.34 -10.86 -5.99
C PRO A 412 -23.33 -10.35 -7.06
N GLU A 413 -22.87 -9.82 -8.20
CA GLU A 413 -23.75 -9.28 -9.24
C GLU A 413 -24.37 -10.39 -10.10
N ALA A 414 -23.58 -11.38 -10.54
CA ALA A 414 -24.07 -12.54 -11.26
C ALA A 414 -25.07 -13.36 -10.43
N GLY A 415 -24.78 -13.55 -9.14
CA GLY A 415 -25.67 -14.27 -8.22
C GLY A 415 -27.01 -13.55 -7.99
N THR A 416 -27.01 -12.22 -7.93
CA THR A 416 -28.22 -11.42 -7.68
C THR A 416 -29.14 -11.38 -8.90
N LEU A 417 -28.61 -11.18 -10.11
CA LEU A 417 -29.40 -11.17 -11.35
C LEU A 417 -30.05 -12.52 -11.64
N GLN A 418 -29.32 -13.62 -11.43
CA GLN A 418 -29.82 -14.97 -11.68
C GLN A 418 -30.83 -15.41 -10.59
N ALA A 419 -30.58 -15.09 -9.31
CA ALA A 419 -31.52 -15.36 -8.22
C ALA A 419 -32.83 -14.56 -8.33
N MET A 420 -32.78 -13.32 -8.83
CA MET A 420 -33.97 -12.50 -9.10
C MET A 420 -34.77 -13.02 -10.31
N GLN A 421 -34.12 -13.62 -11.31
CA GLN A 421 -34.79 -14.20 -12.48
C GLN A 421 -35.41 -15.57 -12.19
N GLU A 422 -34.81 -16.37 -11.31
CA GLU A 422 -35.21 -17.77 -11.11
C GLU A 422 -36.00 -18.02 -9.81
N GLY A 423 -36.14 -17.03 -8.92
CA GLY A 423 -36.91 -17.16 -7.68
C GLY A 423 -36.40 -18.28 -6.76
N GLN A 424 -35.13 -18.67 -6.89
CA GLN A 424 -34.51 -19.73 -6.10
C GLN A 424 -33.55 -19.16 -5.06
N GLN A 425 -33.74 -19.56 -3.80
CA GLN A 425 -32.68 -19.49 -2.78
C GLN A 425 -31.67 -20.60 -3.09
N GLN A 426 -30.58 -20.28 -3.80
CA GLN A 426 -29.42 -21.18 -3.85
C GLN A 426 -28.28 -20.64 -3.01
N GLN A 427 -28.06 -21.29 -1.88
CA GLN A 427 -26.82 -21.28 -1.12
C GLN A 427 -25.79 -22.08 -1.93
N GLN A 428 -24.94 -21.40 -2.71
CA GLN A 428 -23.66 -22.04 -3.03
C GLN A 428 -22.88 -22.15 -1.72
N PRO A 429 -22.47 -23.35 -1.29
CA PRO A 429 -21.70 -23.50 -0.07
C PRO A 429 -20.37 -22.75 -0.25
N LEU A 430 -20.15 -21.73 0.57
CA LEU A 430 -18.84 -21.08 0.67
C LEU A 430 -17.81 -22.17 0.96
N ALA A 431 -16.78 -22.30 0.12
CA ALA A 431 -15.76 -23.34 0.25
C ALA A 431 -15.03 -23.28 1.60
N SER A 432 -15.05 -22.12 2.27
CA SER A 432 -14.60 -21.89 3.65
C SER A 432 -15.31 -20.66 4.23
N PRO A 433 -15.48 -20.56 5.57
CA PRO A 433 -16.04 -19.36 6.18
C PRO A 433 -15.18 -18.13 5.86
N PRO A 434 -15.78 -16.95 5.60
CA PRO A 434 -15.01 -15.75 5.25
C PRO A 434 -14.05 -15.32 6.36
N SER A 435 -12.83 -14.96 5.99
CA SER A 435 -11.82 -14.50 6.98
C SER A 435 -12.23 -13.21 7.69
N LEU A 436 -13.06 -12.36 7.06
CA LEU A 436 -13.58 -11.13 7.65
C LEU A 436 -14.31 -11.37 8.99
N LEU A 437 -14.93 -12.54 9.19
CA LEU A 437 -15.55 -12.93 10.46
C LEU A 437 -14.59 -12.77 11.65
N TYR A 438 -13.32 -13.10 11.44
CA TYR A 438 -12.34 -13.16 12.53
C TYR A 438 -11.51 -11.88 12.65
N PHE A 439 -11.72 -10.90 11.77
CA PHE A 439 -10.85 -9.72 11.63
C PHE A 439 -10.63 -8.98 12.95
N THR A 440 -11.65 -8.80 13.77
CA THR A 440 -11.53 -8.11 15.07
C THR A 440 -10.49 -8.76 15.99
N ASN A 441 -10.43 -10.09 15.98
CA ASN A 441 -9.57 -10.88 16.85
C ASN A 441 -8.19 -11.12 16.23
N THR A 442 -8.11 -11.25 14.91
CA THR A 442 -6.89 -11.66 14.21
C THR A 442 -6.02 -10.49 13.76
N ARG A 443 -6.60 -9.29 13.52
CA ARG A 443 -5.89 -8.10 13.00
C ARG A 443 -4.66 -7.62 13.79
N ALA A 444 -4.53 -8.04 15.04
CA ALA A 444 -3.41 -7.69 15.90
C ALA A 444 -2.31 -8.75 15.93
N GLN A 445 -2.54 -9.93 15.35
CA GLN A 445 -1.55 -10.99 15.24
C GLN A 445 -0.43 -10.56 14.29
N ALA A 446 0.79 -10.98 14.61
CA ALA A 446 1.95 -10.70 13.78
C ALA A 446 2.16 -11.73 12.66
N VAL A 447 1.50 -12.90 12.74
CA VAL A 447 1.68 -14.04 11.82
C VAL A 447 0.36 -14.46 11.18
N GLY A 448 0.45 -15.12 10.03
CA GLY A 448 -0.68 -15.75 9.34
C GLY A 448 -1.21 -14.94 8.16
N VAL A 449 -1.56 -15.65 7.09
CA VAL A 449 -2.10 -15.06 5.85
C VAL A 449 -3.39 -14.30 6.12
N ASP A 450 -4.30 -14.91 6.89
CA ASP A 450 -5.64 -14.36 7.19
C ASP A 450 -5.73 -13.58 8.50
N SER A 451 -4.57 -13.30 9.12
CA SER A 451 -4.49 -12.34 10.24
C SER A 451 -5.01 -10.96 9.87
N SER A 452 -5.00 -10.59 8.58
CA SER A 452 -5.53 -9.34 8.06
C SER A 452 -5.83 -9.46 6.57
N THR A 453 -6.44 -8.44 5.99
CA THR A 453 -6.83 -8.44 4.57
C THR A 453 -5.66 -8.58 3.60
N LYS A 454 -4.46 -8.12 3.98
CA LYS A 454 -3.28 -8.00 3.10
C LYS A 454 -3.51 -7.12 1.86
N LEU A 455 -4.53 -6.24 1.88
CA LEU A 455 -4.89 -5.38 0.75
C LEU A 455 -4.06 -4.09 0.65
N SER A 456 -3.20 -3.80 1.64
CA SER A 456 -2.49 -2.52 1.70
C SER A 456 -1.56 -2.26 0.50
N PRO A 457 -0.78 -3.23 -0.03
CA PRO A 457 0.06 -2.96 -1.21
C PRO A 457 -0.77 -2.62 -2.45
N PHE A 458 -1.88 -3.33 -2.65
CA PHE A 458 -2.80 -3.07 -3.75
C PHE A 458 -3.46 -1.70 -3.66
N CYS A 459 -3.80 -1.25 -2.45
CA CYS A 459 -4.33 0.09 -2.23
C CYS A 459 -3.26 1.17 -2.51
N ALA A 460 -2.03 0.97 -2.06
CA ALA A 460 -0.94 1.93 -2.25
C ALA A 460 -0.54 2.09 -3.72
N LEU A 461 -0.49 1.00 -4.49
CA LEU A 461 -0.24 1.02 -5.94
C LEU A 461 -1.49 1.46 -6.75
N GLY A 462 -2.65 1.54 -6.10
CA GLY A 462 -3.92 1.89 -6.72
C GLY A 462 -4.46 0.81 -7.66
N CYS A 463 -4.16 -0.46 -7.39
CA CYS A 463 -4.77 -1.64 -8.04
C CYS A 463 -6.24 -1.82 -7.61
N ILE A 464 -6.58 -1.39 -6.39
CA ILE A 464 -7.94 -1.37 -5.87
C ILE A 464 -8.19 -0.10 -5.06
N THR A 465 -9.41 0.43 -5.08
CA THR A 465 -9.77 1.63 -4.32
C THR A 465 -10.38 1.30 -2.95
N PRO A 466 -10.30 2.22 -1.98
CA PRO A 466 -11.06 2.10 -0.74
C PRO A 466 -12.58 1.97 -0.99
N ARG A 467 -13.10 2.64 -2.02
CA ARG A 467 -14.52 2.55 -2.41
C ARG A 467 -14.89 1.14 -2.85
N ARG A 468 -14.08 0.49 -3.69
CA ARG A 468 -14.33 -0.89 -4.12
C ARG A 468 -14.30 -1.87 -2.93
N ILE A 469 -13.33 -1.71 -2.03
CA ILE A 469 -13.28 -2.52 -0.79
C ILE A 469 -14.55 -2.31 0.03
N TYR A 470 -14.95 -1.06 0.23
CA TYR A 470 -16.16 -0.74 1.00
C TYR A 470 -17.43 -1.30 0.37
N GLN A 471 -17.57 -1.23 -0.95
CA GLN A 471 -18.72 -1.82 -1.66
C GLN A 471 -18.84 -3.33 -1.44
N GLU A 472 -17.73 -4.09 -1.51
CA GLU A 472 -17.75 -5.53 -1.23
C GLU A 472 -18.11 -5.82 0.24
N VAL A 473 -17.61 -4.99 1.17
CA VAL A 473 -17.95 -5.10 2.61
C VAL A 473 -19.43 -4.81 2.88
N GLU A 474 -20.02 -3.83 2.20
CA GLU A 474 -21.44 -3.54 2.32
C GLU A 474 -22.30 -4.60 1.62
N ALA A 475 -21.85 -5.14 0.49
CA ALA A 475 -22.54 -6.23 -0.19
C ALA A 475 -22.64 -7.48 0.71
N VAL A 476 -21.55 -7.87 1.40
CA VAL A 476 -21.60 -9.00 2.35
C VAL A 476 -22.45 -8.68 3.58
N ARG A 477 -22.45 -7.42 4.04
CA ARG A 477 -23.30 -6.98 5.14
C ARG A 477 -24.78 -7.12 4.79
N GLU A 478 -25.19 -6.69 3.60
CA GLU A 478 -26.58 -6.81 3.15
C GLU A 478 -26.97 -8.28 2.92
N ALA A 479 -26.07 -9.10 2.37
CA ALA A 479 -26.29 -10.55 2.26
C ALA A 479 -26.48 -11.20 3.64
N ALA A 480 -25.69 -10.82 4.64
CA ALA A 480 -25.81 -11.33 6.02
C ALA A 480 -27.15 -10.91 6.67
N LYS A 481 -27.59 -9.66 6.46
CA LYS A 481 -28.90 -9.18 6.94
C LYS A 481 -30.05 -9.94 6.26
N ALA A 482 -29.99 -10.13 4.96
CA ALA A 482 -31.01 -10.87 4.21
C ALA A 482 -31.09 -12.33 4.66
N ALA A 483 -29.95 -12.98 4.89
CA ALA A 483 -29.89 -14.34 5.43
C ALA A 483 -30.52 -14.43 6.84
N ALA A 484 -30.23 -13.47 7.73
CA ALA A 484 -30.80 -13.43 9.08
C ALA A 484 -32.33 -13.18 9.08
N LEU A 485 -32.84 -12.35 8.17
CA LEU A 485 -34.28 -12.15 8.00
C LEU A 485 -34.97 -13.41 7.47
N SER A 486 -34.33 -14.12 6.53
CA SER A 486 -34.84 -15.39 6.00
C SER A 486 -34.85 -16.50 7.05
N SER A 487 -33.83 -16.57 7.92
CA SER A 487 -33.81 -17.56 9.02
C SER A 487 -34.88 -17.24 10.07
N ALA A 488 -35.08 -15.97 10.42
CA ALA A 488 -36.15 -15.56 11.35
C ALA A 488 -37.56 -15.84 10.79
N ALA A 489 -37.76 -15.71 9.47
CA ALA A 489 -39.02 -16.08 8.82
C ALA A 489 -39.20 -17.61 8.71
N GLY A 490 -38.11 -18.37 8.56
CA GLY A 490 -38.11 -19.83 8.48
C GLY A 490 -38.25 -20.55 9.83
N GLU A 491 -37.80 -19.94 10.93
CA GLU A 491 -37.97 -20.47 12.29
C GLU A 491 -39.45 -20.52 12.73
N ALA A 492 -40.34 -19.76 12.10
CA ALA A 492 -41.79 -19.94 12.25
C ALA A 492 -42.31 -21.26 11.63
N SER A 493 -41.50 -21.98 10.86
CA SER A 493 -41.88 -23.18 10.10
C SER A 493 -40.99 -24.42 10.32
N ALA A 494 -39.83 -24.33 10.99
CA ALA A 494 -38.87 -25.43 11.01
C ALA A 494 -38.25 -25.69 12.41
N ALA A 495 -39.05 -26.31 13.28
CA ALA A 495 -38.54 -27.06 14.43
C ALA A 495 -38.15 -28.48 13.99
N ALA A 496 -37.07 -28.64 13.21
CA ALA A 496 -36.34 -29.91 13.02
C ALA A 496 -35.16 -29.75 12.05
N GLY A 497 -33.96 -30.18 12.47
CA GLY A 497 -32.86 -30.52 11.57
C GLY A 497 -31.71 -29.51 11.53
N GLY A 498 -30.62 -29.83 12.24
CA GLY A 498 -29.36 -29.10 12.14
C GLY A 498 -28.62 -29.38 10.82
N GLY A 499 -27.91 -28.36 10.32
CA GLY A 499 -26.99 -28.51 9.19
C GLY A 499 -26.51 -27.19 8.59
N GLY A 500 -25.25 -26.83 8.83
CA GLY A 500 -24.36 -26.25 7.81
C GLY A 500 -24.70 -24.89 7.16
N GLY A 501 -25.24 -23.92 7.87
CA GLY A 501 -25.42 -22.56 7.32
C GLY A 501 -24.09 -21.81 7.19
N ALA A 502 -23.75 -21.35 5.97
CA ALA A 502 -22.64 -20.44 5.72
C ALA A 502 -22.74 -19.21 6.64
N CYS A 503 -21.80 -19.05 7.57
CA CYS A 503 -21.75 -17.90 8.49
C CYS A 503 -21.18 -16.71 7.73
N LEU A 504 -22.02 -15.76 7.33
CA LEU A 504 -21.57 -14.50 6.74
C LEU A 504 -21.14 -13.51 7.84
N PRO A 505 -20.18 -12.61 7.55
CA PRO A 505 -19.75 -11.54 8.45
C PRO A 505 -20.90 -10.74 9.06
N THR A 506 -20.85 -10.58 10.38
CA THR A 506 -21.80 -9.74 11.11
C THR A 506 -21.55 -8.25 10.80
N PRO A 507 -22.56 -7.38 10.98
CA PRO A 507 -22.37 -5.94 10.82
C PRO A 507 -21.20 -5.37 11.63
N ALA A 508 -20.97 -5.90 12.85
CA ALA A 508 -19.88 -5.46 13.71
C ALA A 508 -18.49 -5.77 13.12
N GLU A 509 -18.32 -6.92 12.44
CA GLU A 509 -17.06 -7.29 11.78
C GLU A 509 -16.78 -6.42 10.55
N CYS A 510 -17.82 -6.14 9.75
CA CYS A 510 -17.74 -5.20 8.62
C CYS A 510 -17.33 -3.79 9.08
N ASP A 511 -17.87 -3.31 10.19
CA ASP A 511 -17.57 -1.98 10.74
C ASP A 511 -16.09 -1.81 11.12
N TRP A 512 -15.44 -2.88 11.57
CA TRP A 512 -14.02 -2.84 11.89
C TRP A 512 -13.17 -2.62 10.65
N LEU A 513 -13.45 -3.28 9.53
CA LEU A 513 -12.70 -3.06 8.29
C LEU A 513 -12.98 -1.65 7.72
N ALA A 514 -14.24 -1.23 7.68
CA ALA A 514 -14.62 0.12 7.26
C ALA A 514 -13.94 1.21 8.11
N MET A 515 -13.82 0.98 9.43
CA MET A 515 -13.07 1.87 10.30
C MET A 515 -11.60 2.00 9.87
N HIS A 516 -10.94 0.93 9.46
CA HIS A 516 -9.52 0.99 9.03
C HIS A 516 -9.34 1.80 7.74
N LEU A 517 -10.29 1.72 6.81
CA LEU A 517 -10.30 2.56 5.62
C LEU A 517 -10.46 4.05 6.02
N CYS A 518 -11.34 4.35 6.98
CA CYS A 518 -11.50 5.70 7.51
C CYS A 518 -10.23 6.22 8.22
N ILE A 519 -9.48 5.35 8.90
CA ILE A 519 -8.17 5.71 9.49
C ILE A 519 -7.16 6.08 8.39
N ARG A 520 -7.16 5.36 7.26
CA ARG A 520 -6.32 5.71 6.11
C ARG A 520 -6.68 7.08 5.53
N ASP A 521 -7.97 7.37 5.40
CA ASP A 521 -8.46 8.69 4.99
C ASP A 521 -7.99 9.79 5.95
N PHE A 522 -8.10 9.55 7.27
CA PHE A 522 -7.64 10.50 8.29
C PHE A 522 -6.19 10.91 8.09
N TRP A 523 -5.29 9.97 7.79
CA TRP A 523 -3.89 10.27 7.52
C TRP A 523 -3.70 11.07 6.22
N THR A 524 -4.43 10.71 5.17
CA THR A 524 -4.40 11.45 3.89
C THR A 524 -4.82 12.92 4.09
N TYR A 525 -5.91 13.15 4.82
CA TYR A 525 -6.37 14.50 5.14
C TYR A 525 -5.49 15.24 6.14
N THR A 526 -4.83 14.52 7.06
CA THR A 526 -3.82 15.13 7.94
C THR A 526 -2.65 15.67 7.12
N VAL A 527 -2.18 14.92 6.13
CA VAL A 527 -1.10 15.40 5.24
C VAL A 527 -1.54 16.60 4.41
N LEU A 528 -2.74 16.57 3.85
CA LEU A 528 -3.29 17.71 3.11
C LEU A 528 -3.38 18.98 3.97
N LYS A 529 -3.68 18.83 5.26
CA LYS A 529 -3.77 19.94 6.22
C LYS A 529 -2.39 20.46 6.65
N GLU A 530 -1.52 19.56 7.08
CA GLU A 530 -0.26 19.91 7.76
C GLU A 530 0.91 20.07 6.78
N GLY A 531 0.77 19.58 5.54
CA GLY A 531 1.74 19.70 4.46
C GLY A 531 3.12 19.16 4.86
N MET A 532 4.16 19.94 4.56
CA MET A 532 5.56 19.56 4.80
C MET A 532 5.92 19.38 6.28
N ALA A 533 5.11 19.88 7.23
CA ALA A 533 5.34 19.65 8.66
C ALA A 533 5.32 18.14 9.01
N THR A 534 4.64 17.34 8.20
CA THR A 534 4.59 15.87 8.35
C THR A 534 5.94 15.19 8.10
N LEU A 535 6.87 15.87 7.44
CA LEU A 535 8.22 15.38 7.10
C LEU A 535 9.33 16.06 7.93
N ASP A 536 8.99 17.08 8.70
CA ASP A 536 9.92 17.85 9.54
C ASP A 536 10.30 17.05 10.79
N GLU A 537 11.53 17.21 11.31
CA GLU A 537 11.98 16.47 12.50
C GLU A 537 11.12 16.71 13.75
N ARG A 538 10.45 17.87 13.82
CA ARG A 538 9.51 18.27 14.88
C ARG A 538 8.12 17.68 14.71
N GLY A 539 7.85 17.06 13.56
CA GLY A 539 6.54 16.56 13.15
C GLY A 539 5.45 17.62 13.16
N ILE A 540 4.20 17.16 13.04
CA ILE A 540 3.01 18.04 13.02
C ILE A 540 2.75 18.75 14.35
N VAL A 541 3.34 18.26 15.45
CA VAL A 541 3.31 18.95 16.76
C VAL A 541 4.17 20.22 16.76
N GLY A 542 5.24 20.25 15.94
CA GLY A 542 6.07 21.44 15.72
C GLY A 542 6.96 21.84 16.90
N GLN A 543 7.01 21.04 17.97
CA GLN A 543 7.85 21.29 19.13
C GLN A 543 9.29 20.79 18.89
N PRO A 544 10.33 21.53 19.31
CA PRO A 544 11.71 21.05 19.18
C PRO A 544 11.94 19.74 19.93
N VAL A 545 12.56 18.76 19.25
CA VAL A 545 13.00 17.49 19.84
C VAL A 545 14.46 17.27 19.46
N SER A 546 15.28 16.87 20.43
CA SER A 546 16.68 16.50 20.18
C SER A 546 16.77 15.01 19.87
N TRP A 547 16.98 14.68 18.60
CA TRP A 547 17.13 13.32 18.12
C TRP A 547 18.59 12.88 18.08
N ARG A 548 18.87 11.63 18.47
CA ARG A 548 20.14 10.96 18.23
C ARG A 548 20.26 10.55 16.77
N ARG A 549 21.50 10.45 16.29
CA ARG A 549 21.86 10.08 14.92
C ARG A 549 23.05 9.12 14.94
N ASP A 550 22.86 8.00 15.63
CA ASP A 550 23.89 6.98 15.82
C ASP A 550 23.81 5.93 14.68
N PRO A 551 24.80 5.91 13.77
CA PRO A 551 24.76 5.02 12.61
C PRO A 551 24.87 3.53 12.99
N ASP A 552 25.52 3.19 14.09
CA ASP A 552 25.69 1.79 14.51
C ASP A 552 24.40 1.25 15.11
N VAL A 553 23.73 2.04 15.96
CA VAL A 553 22.39 1.70 16.49
C VAL A 553 21.39 1.56 15.35
N LEU A 554 21.44 2.48 14.38
CA LEU A 554 20.56 2.43 13.21
C LEU A 554 20.83 1.19 12.36
N ALA A 555 22.09 0.87 12.04
CA ALA A 555 22.43 -0.31 11.26
C ALA A 555 21.95 -1.61 11.93
N ARG A 556 22.06 -1.69 13.26
CA ARG A 556 21.51 -2.82 14.03
C ARG A 556 19.98 -2.89 13.99
N TRP A 557 19.30 -1.76 13.99
CA TRP A 557 17.84 -1.73 13.83
C TRP A 557 17.42 -2.13 12.41
N CYS A 558 18.03 -1.56 11.37
CA CYS A 558 17.75 -1.85 9.97
C CYS A 558 17.94 -3.34 9.62
N SER A 559 19.02 -3.95 10.12
CA SER A 559 19.36 -5.37 9.85
C SER A 559 18.66 -6.38 10.76
N GLY A 560 17.83 -5.93 11.71
CA GLY A 560 17.19 -6.83 12.69
C GLY A 560 18.22 -7.55 13.58
N ARG A 561 19.13 -6.77 14.16
CA ARG A 561 20.19 -7.20 15.10
C ARG A 561 20.22 -6.37 16.38
N THR A 562 19.07 -5.90 16.81
CA THR A 562 18.89 -5.14 18.06
C THR A 562 19.09 -6.02 19.30
N GLY A 563 18.95 -7.35 19.18
CA GLY A 563 18.94 -8.25 20.32
C GLY A 563 17.58 -8.32 21.00
N LEU A 564 16.53 -7.76 20.38
CA LEU A 564 15.14 -7.85 20.81
C LEU A 564 14.36 -8.68 19.78
N PRO A 565 14.03 -9.95 20.08
CA PRO A 565 13.53 -10.90 19.09
C PRO A 565 12.31 -10.46 18.30
N PHE A 566 11.32 -9.85 18.95
CA PHE A 566 10.11 -9.39 18.26
C PHE A 566 10.40 -8.26 17.26
N VAL A 567 11.35 -7.37 17.57
CA VAL A 567 11.77 -6.29 16.67
C VAL A 567 12.61 -6.85 15.53
N ASP A 568 13.59 -7.69 15.86
CA ASP A 568 14.51 -8.27 14.88
C ASP A 568 13.78 -9.13 13.85
N ALA A 569 12.82 -9.94 14.29
CA ALA A 569 11.99 -10.74 13.41
C ALA A 569 11.18 -9.88 12.42
N ASN A 570 10.56 -8.80 12.90
CA ASN A 570 9.79 -7.88 12.05
C ASN A 570 10.71 -7.13 11.07
N MET A 571 11.87 -6.63 11.50
CA MET A 571 12.79 -5.92 10.60
C MET A 571 13.33 -6.83 9.49
N ARG A 572 13.60 -8.11 9.82
CA ARG A 572 13.99 -9.12 8.81
C ARG A 572 12.83 -9.48 7.87
N GLU A 573 11.60 -9.59 8.38
CA GLU A 573 10.40 -9.78 7.54
C GLU A 573 10.25 -8.63 6.54
N LEU A 574 10.36 -7.38 7.01
CA LEU A 574 10.27 -6.19 6.16
C LEU A 574 11.34 -6.19 5.08
N ALA A 575 12.59 -6.45 5.44
CA ALA A 575 13.70 -6.44 4.48
C ALA A 575 13.54 -7.52 3.40
N ALA A 576 13.11 -8.73 3.79
CA ALA A 576 13.00 -9.85 2.87
C ALA A 576 11.73 -9.82 1.99
N THR A 577 10.62 -9.28 2.51
CA THR A 577 9.30 -9.40 1.86
C THR A 577 8.73 -8.07 1.38
N GLY A 578 9.26 -6.95 1.87
CA GLY A 578 8.67 -5.62 1.70
C GLY A 578 7.34 -5.45 2.46
N TRP A 579 6.99 -6.35 3.37
CA TRP A 579 5.78 -6.25 4.19
C TRP A 579 6.09 -6.44 5.67
N MET A 580 5.29 -5.82 6.52
CA MET A 580 5.34 -6.00 7.97
C MET A 580 3.94 -5.86 8.54
N SER A 581 3.59 -6.70 9.52
CA SER A 581 2.31 -6.59 10.24
C SER A 581 2.13 -5.21 10.89
N ASN A 582 0.90 -4.71 11.00
CA ASN A 582 0.63 -3.44 11.68
C ASN A 582 1.18 -3.46 13.13
N ARG A 583 1.06 -4.60 13.83
CA ARG A 583 1.60 -4.75 15.19
C ARG A 583 3.13 -4.62 15.22
N GLY A 584 3.82 -5.22 14.25
CA GLY A 584 5.25 -5.05 14.04
C GLY A 584 5.66 -3.59 13.88
N ARG A 585 5.02 -2.90 12.92
CA ARG A 585 5.32 -1.50 12.58
C ARG A 585 5.23 -0.58 13.80
N GLN A 586 4.20 -0.75 14.63
CA GLN A 586 4.03 0.01 15.87
C GLN A 586 5.19 -0.18 16.85
N ASN A 587 5.67 -1.42 16.98
CA ASN A 587 6.73 -1.77 17.94
C ASN A 587 8.10 -1.28 17.47
N VAL A 588 8.45 -1.51 16.21
CA VAL A 588 9.77 -1.11 15.69
C VAL A 588 9.89 0.41 15.62
N ALA A 589 8.81 1.14 15.30
CA ALA A 589 8.78 2.60 15.32
C ALA A 589 8.87 3.15 16.74
N SER A 590 8.11 2.57 17.69
CA SER A 590 8.20 2.95 19.10
C SER A 590 9.61 2.75 19.65
N LEU A 591 10.24 1.59 19.39
CA LEU A 591 11.59 1.32 19.85
C LEU A 591 12.57 2.37 19.30
N LEU A 592 12.56 2.61 17.99
CA LEU A 592 13.50 3.53 17.35
C LEU A 592 13.38 4.95 17.92
N ALA A 593 12.16 5.48 18.01
CA ALA A 593 11.94 6.85 18.41
C ALA A 593 11.93 7.08 19.93
N LYS A 594 11.38 6.15 20.73
CA LYS A 594 11.16 6.39 22.18
C LYS A 594 12.21 5.76 23.07
N ASP A 595 12.69 4.59 22.71
CA ASP A 595 13.66 3.84 23.51
C ASP A 595 15.09 4.17 23.08
N LEU A 596 15.36 4.18 21.77
CA LEU A 596 16.68 4.50 21.20
C LEU A 596 16.87 5.99 20.93
N GLN A 597 15.78 6.77 20.93
CA GLN A 597 15.76 8.21 20.68
C GLN A 597 16.44 8.61 19.35
N GLN A 598 16.43 7.72 18.35
CA GLN A 598 16.96 8.02 17.03
C GLN A 598 15.98 8.89 16.24
N ASP A 599 16.50 9.69 15.32
CA ASP A 599 15.69 10.50 14.40
C ASP A 599 14.67 9.62 13.67
N TRP A 600 13.39 9.83 13.97
CA TRP A 600 12.31 8.99 13.47
C TRP A 600 12.22 8.98 11.94
N ARG A 601 12.72 10.05 11.29
CA ARG A 601 12.71 10.19 9.83
C ARG A 601 13.55 9.12 9.16
N TRP A 602 14.63 8.64 9.79
CA TRP A 602 15.43 7.54 9.27
C TRP A 602 14.64 6.23 9.20
N GLY A 603 13.82 5.96 10.21
CA GLY A 603 12.91 4.83 10.19
C GLY A 603 11.80 4.99 9.14
N ALA A 604 11.25 6.21 9.01
CA ALA A 604 10.25 6.53 7.99
C ALA A 604 10.79 6.38 6.57
N GLU A 605 12.02 6.80 6.30
CA GLU A 605 12.70 6.66 5.01
C GLU A 605 13.00 5.19 4.68
N LEU A 606 13.46 4.38 5.66
CA LEU A 606 13.63 2.94 5.44
C LEU A 606 12.29 2.26 5.11
N PHE A 607 11.23 2.63 5.83
CA PHE A 607 9.88 2.12 5.56
C PHE A 607 9.36 2.58 4.21
N GLU A 608 9.62 3.83 3.82
CA GLU A 608 9.28 4.34 2.50
C GLU A 608 9.98 3.53 1.41
N CYS A 609 11.26 3.21 1.60
CA CYS A 609 12.04 2.39 0.71
C CYS A 609 11.48 0.96 0.58
N LEU A 610 11.34 0.23 1.69
CA LEU A 610 11.09 -1.22 1.68
C LEU A 610 9.62 -1.60 1.52
N LEU A 611 8.68 -0.83 2.06
CA LEU A 611 7.28 -1.25 2.11
C LEU A 611 6.65 -1.31 0.72
N LEU A 612 6.10 -2.47 0.35
CA LEU A 612 5.22 -2.65 -0.81
C LEU A 612 4.02 -1.69 -0.74
N ASP A 613 3.55 -1.41 0.47
CA ASP A 613 2.41 -0.54 0.75
C ASP A 613 2.79 0.85 1.25
N SER A 614 4.02 1.31 0.98
CA SER A 614 4.38 2.68 1.35
C SER A 614 3.49 3.68 0.61
N ASP A 615 2.80 4.48 1.42
CA ASP A 615 2.03 5.66 1.06
C ASP A 615 2.55 6.79 1.95
N VAL A 616 2.90 7.93 1.36
CA VAL A 616 3.53 9.04 2.10
C VAL A 616 2.69 9.49 3.30
N ALA A 617 1.37 9.55 3.15
CA ALA A 617 0.50 10.00 4.22
C ALA A 617 0.38 8.96 5.33
N VAL A 618 0.11 7.71 4.96
CA VAL A 618 -0.03 6.63 5.94
C VAL A 618 1.29 6.38 6.66
N ASN A 619 2.41 6.32 5.94
CA ASN A 619 3.71 6.04 6.52
C ASN A 619 4.14 7.16 7.48
N TYR A 620 4.27 8.39 7.00
CA TYR A 620 4.83 9.48 7.79
C TYR A 620 3.91 9.90 8.93
N CYS A 621 2.58 9.93 8.77
CA CYS A 621 1.69 10.23 9.88
C CYS A 621 1.70 9.15 10.98
N ASN A 622 1.83 7.86 10.62
CA ASN A 622 2.01 6.82 11.64
C ASN A 622 3.35 6.97 12.35
N TRP A 623 4.43 7.30 11.64
CA TRP A 623 5.72 7.59 12.27
C TRP A 623 5.65 8.79 13.21
N ASN A 624 5.04 9.90 12.80
CA ASN A 624 4.77 11.05 13.69
C ASN A 624 4.03 10.59 14.96
N TYR A 625 2.99 9.77 14.79
CA TYR A 625 2.16 9.26 15.88
C TYR A 625 2.97 8.44 16.90
N PHE A 626 3.77 7.48 16.44
CA PHE A 626 4.56 6.61 17.32
C PHE A 626 5.85 7.24 17.82
N ALA A 627 6.38 8.25 17.13
CA ALA A 627 7.50 9.05 17.60
C ALA A 627 7.10 10.10 18.65
N GLY A 628 5.80 10.34 18.86
CA GLY A 628 5.31 11.33 19.84
C GLY A 628 5.38 12.78 19.33
N VAL A 629 5.58 12.97 18.02
CA VAL A 629 5.56 14.27 17.33
C VAL A 629 4.30 14.44 16.46
N GLY A 630 3.30 13.58 16.68
CA GLY A 630 2.04 13.55 15.98
C GLY A 630 0.82 13.63 16.88
N ASN A 631 -0.34 13.32 16.31
CA ASN A 631 -1.64 13.45 16.95
C ASN A 631 -1.99 12.28 17.91
N ASP A 632 -1.03 11.73 18.67
CA ASP A 632 -1.31 10.75 19.74
C ASP A 632 -1.52 11.44 21.09
N PRO A 633 -2.76 11.67 21.55
CA PRO A 633 -3.00 12.30 22.85
C PRO A 633 -2.50 11.47 24.03
N ARG A 634 -2.13 10.20 23.81
CA ARG A 634 -1.68 9.28 24.86
C ARG A 634 -0.16 9.11 24.90
N ASN A 635 0.55 9.59 23.88
CA ASN A 635 1.99 9.44 23.70
C ASN A 635 2.53 8.02 24.06
N ARG A 636 1.92 6.95 23.51
CA ARG A 636 2.17 5.57 23.96
C ARG A 636 3.57 5.04 23.62
N ARG A 637 4.23 4.41 24.59
CA ARG A 637 5.47 3.63 24.41
C ARG A 637 5.14 2.14 24.42
N PHE A 638 5.69 1.39 23.48
CA PHE A 638 5.49 -0.06 23.37
C PHE A 638 6.67 -0.82 23.98
N LYS A 639 6.37 -1.65 24.99
CA LYS A 639 7.34 -2.56 25.61
C LYS A 639 7.48 -3.81 24.75
N THR A 640 8.53 -3.85 23.94
CA THR A 640 8.67 -4.80 22.82
C THR A 640 8.66 -6.27 23.24
N VAL A 641 9.23 -6.62 24.39
CA VAL A 641 9.22 -8.00 24.93
C VAL A 641 7.81 -8.43 25.31
N THR A 642 7.08 -7.60 26.06
CA THR A 642 5.67 -7.88 26.41
C THR A 642 4.78 -7.95 25.17
N GLN A 643 5.05 -7.15 24.15
CA GLN A 643 4.31 -7.19 22.89
C GLN A 643 4.58 -8.49 22.12
N GLY A 644 5.83 -8.96 22.07
CA GLY A 644 6.17 -10.27 21.50
C GLY A 644 5.43 -11.41 22.19
N MET A 645 5.50 -11.47 23.52
CA MET A 645 4.80 -12.50 24.31
C MET A 645 3.28 -12.48 24.13
N GLN A 646 2.69 -11.30 23.85
CA GLN A 646 1.23 -11.16 23.70
C GLN A 646 0.74 -11.44 22.28
N TYR A 647 1.49 -11.04 21.25
CA TYR A 647 1.03 -11.05 19.85
C TYR A 647 1.74 -12.09 18.97
N ASP A 648 2.72 -12.79 19.54
CA ASP A 648 3.44 -13.93 18.99
C ASP A 648 3.64 -14.97 20.11
N GLU A 649 2.55 -15.38 20.77
CA GLU A 649 2.57 -16.22 21.99
C GLU A 649 3.39 -17.51 21.82
N ASP A 650 3.20 -18.20 20.69
CA ASP A 650 3.93 -19.43 20.32
C ASP A 650 5.33 -19.15 19.72
N ALA A 651 5.73 -17.88 19.64
CA ALA A 651 6.98 -17.40 19.08
C ALA A 651 7.23 -17.92 17.65
N VAL A 652 6.17 -17.95 16.83
CA VAL A 652 6.19 -18.41 15.44
C VAL A 652 6.89 -17.39 14.55
N LEU A 653 6.61 -16.10 14.74
CA LEU A 653 7.31 -15.04 14.00
C LEU A 653 8.80 -15.10 14.31
N ALA A 654 9.14 -15.15 15.60
CA ALA A 654 10.52 -15.22 16.05
C ALA A 654 11.23 -16.46 15.48
N ALA A 655 10.63 -17.65 15.55
CA ALA A 655 11.24 -18.86 14.99
C ALA A 655 11.42 -18.81 13.46
N THR A 656 10.49 -18.19 12.74
CA THR A 656 10.51 -18.09 11.28
C THR A 656 11.62 -17.17 10.78
N TRP A 657 11.80 -16.02 11.44
CA TRP A 657 12.72 -14.97 11.00
C TRP A 657 14.05 -14.94 11.74
N LEU A 658 14.14 -15.61 12.90
CA LEU A 658 15.34 -15.80 13.71
C LEU A 658 15.63 -17.30 13.88
N PRO A 659 16.03 -18.00 12.80
CA PRO A 659 16.31 -19.43 12.85
C PRO A 659 17.36 -19.80 13.92
N GLU A 660 18.27 -18.89 14.24
CA GLU A 660 19.23 -19.05 15.34
C GLU A 660 18.58 -19.25 16.72
N LEU A 661 17.34 -18.76 16.91
CA LEU A 661 16.54 -18.91 18.13
C LEU A 661 15.48 -20.01 18.02
N ALA A 662 15.24 -20.60 16.85
CA ALA A 662 14.12 -21.52 16.61
C ALA A 662 14.14 -22.76 17.54
N ARG A 663 15.31 -23.22 17.96
CA ARG A 663 15.49 -24.34 18.91
C ARG A 663 15.13 -24.01 20.36
N LEU A 664 14.98 -22.72 20.70
CA LEU A 664 14.57 -22.32 22.04
C LEU A 664 13.06 -22.56 22.24
N PRO A 665 12.62 -22.86 23.46
CA PRO A 665 11.21 -22.80 23.84
C PRO A 665 10.60 -21.42 23.57
N PRO A 666 9.28 -21.29 23.31
CA PRO A 666 8.65 -20.02 22.94
C PRO A 666 8.95 -18.84 23.88
N ARG A 667 8.91 -19.06 25.20
CA ARG A 667 9.26 -18.03 26.20
C ARG A 667 10.69 -17.52 26.02
N LEU A 668 11.64 -18.44 25.88
CA LEU A 668 13.06 -18.13 25.70
C LEU A 668 13.37 -17.54 24.32
N ARG A 669 12.55 -17.79 23.29
CA ARG A 669 12.67 -17.07 22.01
C ARG A 669 12.40 -15.58 22.15
N HIS A 670 11.50 -15.18 23.04
CA HIS A 670 11.24 -13.76 23.34
C HIS A 670 12.22 -13.17 24.35
N THR A 671 12.87 -14.01 25.16
CA THR A 671 13.78 -13.60 26.25
C THR A 671 15.06 -14.44 26.26
N PRO A 672 15.86 -14.44 25.18
CA PRO A 672 17.04 -15.32 25.10
C PRO A 672 18.14 -14.97 26.10
N TRP A 673 18.05 -13.81 26.75
CA TRP A 673 18.92 -13.37 27.86
C TRP A 673 18.52 -13.94 29.24
N ALA A 674 17.38 -14.63 29.35
CA ALA A 674 16.98 -15.23 30.62
C ALA A 674 18.03 -16.22 31.14
N ASN A 675 18.17 -16.29 32.46
CA ASN A 675 19.11 -17.19 33.12
C ASN A 675 18.43 -18.41 33.72
N ASP A 676 17.14 -18.31 33.98
CA ASP A 676 16.31 -19.33 34.58
C ASP A 676 15.61 -20.18 33.51
N LEU A 677 15.57 -21.49 33.77
CA LEU A 677 14.75 -22.46 33.03
C LEU A 677 13.55 -22.84 33.89
N LEU A 678 12.36 -22.84 33.29
CA LEU A 678 11.18 -23.47 33.87
C LEU A 678 11.34 -25.00 33.87
N PRO A 679 10.65 -25.76 34.74
CA PRO A 679 10.81 -27.22 34.82
C PRO A 679 10.67 -27.94 33.47
N ALA A 680 9.64 -27.59 32.68
CA ALA A 680 9.44 -28.15 31.34
C ALA A 680 10.59 -27.80 30.35
N GLU A 681 11.23 -26.63 30.53
CA GLU A 681 12.36 -26.21 29.71
C GLU A 681 13.66 -26.91 30.14
N GLN A 682 13.81 -27.27 31.42
CA GLN A 682 14.93 -28.08 31.91
C GLN A 682 14.89 -29.48 31.31
N GLU A 683 13.72 -30.10 31.28
CA GLU A 683 13.50 -31.41 30.62
C GLU A 683 13.80 -31.32 29.12
N ALA A 684 13.30 -30.29 28.45
CA ALA A 684 13.56 -30.05 27.03
C ALA A 684 15.07 -29.83 26.74
N ALA A 685 15.77 -29.08 27.59
CA ALA A 685 17.21 -28.85 27.45
C ALA A 685 18.00 -30.15 27.64
N ALA A 686 17.64 -30.97 28.63
CA ALA A 686 18.25 -32.28 28.86
C ALA A 686 18.04 -33.22 27.66
N ALA A 687 16.83 -33.26 27.09
CA ALA A 687 16.54 -34.04 25.90
C ALA A 687 17.34 -33.56 24.68
N ALA A 688 17.46 -32.24 24.48
CA ALA A 688 18.27 -31.66 23.40
C ALA A 688 19.76 -32.00 23.55
N ALA A 689 20.30 -31.93 24.77
CA ALA A 689 21.68 -32.31 25.06
C ALA A 689 21.94 -33.81 24.81
N ALA A 690 20.99 -34.68 25.19
CA ALA A 690 21.05 -36.11 24.93
C ALA A 690 21.08 -36.40 23.42
N ALA A 691 20.19 -35.77 22.63
CA ALA A 691 20.13 -35.92 21.17
C ALA A 691 21.41 -35.45 20.46
N ALA A 692 22.03 -34.36 20.95
CA ALA A 692 23.30 -33.85 20.44
C ALA A 692 24.49 -34.78 20.78
N SER A 693 24.40 -35.57 21.85
CA SER A 693 25.42 -36.57 22.21
C SER A 693 25.37 -37.81 21.31
N THR A 694 24.18 -38.23 20.88
CA THR A 694 23.95 -39.40 20.02
C THR A 694 24.41 -39.19 18.57
N THR A 695 24.53 -37.94 18.13
CA THR A 695 24.92 -37.55 16.75
C THR A 695 26.42 -37.28 16.58
N ARG A 696 27.22 -37.27 17.66
CA ARG A 696 28.67 -37.09 17.61
C ARG A 696 29.40 -38.44 17.45
N SER A 697 29.94 -38.71 16.27
CA SER A 697 30.84 -39.86 16.01
C SER A 697 32.32 -39.59 16.31
N ALA A 698 32.69 -38.44 16.88
CA ALA A 698 34.07 -38.14 17.27
C ALA A 698 34.15 -37.23 18.52
N PRO A 699 35.11 -37.47 19.44
CA PRO A 699 35.30 -36.62 20.61
C PRO A 699 35.84 -35.24 20.20
N PRO A 700 35.42 -34.15 20.87
CA PRO A 700 35.98 -32.83 20.63
C PRO A 700 37.46 -32.77 21.06
N THR A 701 38.29 -32.09 20.27
CA THR A 701 39.69 -31.82 20.64
C THR A 701 39.75 -30.84 21.81
N ALA A 702 40.77 -30.94 22.66
CA ALA A 702 40.95 -30.09 23.85
C ALA A 702 40.90 -28.57 23.55
N ALA A 703 41.24 -28.16 22.33
CA ALA A 703 41.14 -26.77 21.87
C ALA A 703 39.69 -26.27 21.74
N SER A 704 38.74 -27.14 21.38
CA SER A 704 37.31 -26.80 21.29
C SER A 704 36.68 -26.60 22.67
N ALA A 705 37.11 -27.36 23.67
CA ALA A 705 36.63 -27.22 25.05
C ALA A 705 37.13 -25.91 25.71
N LEU A 706 38.37 -25.52 25.42
CA LEU A 706 38.96 -24.27 25.92
C LEU A 706 38.35 -23.01 25.29
N ALA A 707 37.92 -23.04 24.03
CA ALA A 707 37.21 -21.92 23.40
C ALA A 707 35.81 -21.69 23.99
N VAL A 708 35.13 -22.76 24.42
CA VAL A 708 33.84 -22.67 25.14
C VAL A 708 34.05 -22.08 26.54
N ALA A 709 35.10 -22.50 27.25
CA ALA A 709 35.43 -21.98 28.57
C ALA A 709 35.92 -20.52 28.54
N ALA A 710 36.69 -20.12 27.52
CA ALA A 710 37.21 -18.75 27.39
C ALA A 710 36.13 -17.74 26.98
N GLY A 711 35.11 -18.16 26.21
CA GLY A 711 33.96 -17.32 25.86
C GLY A 711 32.96 -17.08 27.01
N GLN A 712 32.99 -17.92 28.05
CA GLN A 712 32.10 -17.81 29.21
C GLN A 712 32.50 -16.74 30.23
N VAL A 713 33.72 -16.18 30.12
CA VAL A 713 34.27 -15.30 31.17
C VAL A 713 34.16 -13.80 30.84
N ALA A 714 33.80 -13.42 29.61
CA ALA A 714 33.80 -12.00 29.19
C ALA A 714 32.42 -11.33 29.09
N ALA A 715 31.31 -12.07 29.12
CA ALA A 715 29.95 -11.52 29.14
C ALA A 715 29.27 -11.91 30.45
N GLY A 716 29.03 -10.93 31.34
CA GLY A 716 28.40 -11.17 32.63
C GLY A 716 27.11 -11.99 32.49
N GLN A 717 27.08 -13.18 33.10
CA GLN A 717 25.93 -14.02 33.48
C GLN A 717 24.56 -13.70 32.80
N MET A 718 24.47 -13.70 31.47
CA MET A 718 23.21 -13.45 30.76
C MET A 718 23.01 -14.50 29.68
N GLY A 719 21.79 -15.02 29.56
CA GLY A 719 21.44 -16.06 28.58
C GLY A 719 21.86 -17.47 28.99
N ALA A 720 22.03 -17.76 30.29
CA ALA A 720 22.37 -19.11 30.76
C ALA A 720 21.31 -20.15 30.32
N ALA A 721 20.03 -19.75 30.27
CA ALA A 721 18.95 -20.61 29.80
C ALA A 721 19.09 -20.94 28.30
N ALA A 722 19.39 -19.92 27.47
CA ALA A 722 19.59 -20.14 26.04
C ALA A 722 20.85 -20.97 25.73
N ALA A 723 21.90 -20.81 26.54
CA ALA A 723 23.13 -21.60 26.43
C ALA A 723 22.90 -23.10 26.68
N ALA A 724 21.93 -23.47 27.53
CA ALA A 724 21.54 -24.86 27.75
C ALA A 724 20.97 -25.53 26.48
N PHE A 725 20.42 -24.75 25.55
CA PHE A 725 20.00 -25.19 24.22
C PHE A 725 21.08 -24.97 23.15
N GLY A 726 22.29 -24.57 23.57
CA GLY A 726 23.45 -24.33 22.71
C GLY A 726 23.46 -22.99 21.97
N VAL A 727 22.59 -22.03 22.34
CA VAL A 727 22.58 -20.65 21.80
C VAL A 727 23.44 -19.76 22.69
N VAL A 728 24.49 -19.16 22.14
CA VAL A 728 25.38 -18.24 22.86
C VAL A 728 25.13 -16.81 22.41
N LEU A 729 24.65 -15.95 23.32
CA LEU A 729 24.45 -14.53 23.04
C LEU A 729 25.79 -13.81 22.77
N GLY A 730 25.77 -12.81 21.90
CA GLY A 730 26.94 -12.11 21.37
C GLY A 730 27.66 -12.87 20.25
N ARG A 731 27.52 -14.20 20.18
CA ARG A 731 28.05 -15.05 19.11
C ARG A 731 26.99 -15.44 18.09
N ASP A 732 25.94 -16.12 18.55
CA ASP A 732 24.88 -16.68 17.71
C ASP A 732 23.71 -15.70 17.50
N TYR A 733 23.42 -14.88 18.52
CA TYR A 733 22.38 -13.85 18.49
C TYR A 733 22.87 -12.59 19.24
N PRO A 734 22.63 -11.36 18.75
CA PRO A 734 23.18 -10.15 19.35
C PRO A 734 22.70 -9.90 20.79
N LEU A 735 23.55 -9.24 21.58
CA LEU A 735 23.17 -8.71 22.89
C LEU A 735 22.17 -7.55 22.72
N PRO A 736 21.16 -7.39 23.60
CA PRO A 736 20.19 -6.29 23.54
C PRO A 736 20.85 -4.90 23.49
N ILE A 737 20.37 -4.01 22.62
CA ILE A 737 20.79 -2.59 22.53
C ILE A 737 20.22 -1.70 23.63
N VAL A 738 19.18 -2.18 24.31
CA VAL A 738 18.54 -1.52 25.46
C VAL A 738 18.41 -2.54 26.57
N ASP A 739 18.20 -2.08 27.80
CA ASP A 739 17.90 -2.98 28.92
C ASP A 739 16.60 -3.74 28.62
N PRO A 740 16.67 -5.08 28.44
CA PRO A 740 15.48 -5.86 28.14
C PRO A 740 14.50 -5.91 29.31
N VAL A 741 14.94 -5.67 30.55
CA VAL A 741 14.06 -5.63 31.73
C VAL A 741 13.10 -4.44 31.63
N GLU A 742 13.56 -3.28 31.16
CA GLU A 742 12.68 -2.13 30.92
C GLU A 742 11.64 -2.40 29.82
N GLN A 743 12.02 -3.23 28.84
CA GLN A 743 11.13 -3.72 27.78
C GLN A 743 10.14 -4.78 28.25
N THR A 744 10.26 -5.22 29.50
CA THR A 744 9.34 -6.15 30.14
C THR A 744 8.36 -5.36 31.03
N GLY A 745 7.06 -5.52 30.81
CA GLY A 745 5.99 -5.03 31.67
C GLY A 745 5.31 -6.18 32.44
N THR A 746 4.41 -5.85 33.36
CA THR A 746 3.48 -6.86 33.93
C THR A 746 2.73 -7.54 32.81
N LEU A 747 2.73 -8.87 32.79
CA LEU A 747 2.10 -9.65 31.72
C LEU A 747 0.59 -9.40 31.67
N PRO A 748 -0.05 -9.46 30.49
CA PRO A 748 -1.49 -9.25 30.35
C PRO A 748 -2.34 -10.21 31.20
N ALA A 749 -1.88 -11.42 31.50
CA ALA A 749 -2.57 -12.36 32.39
C ALA A 749 -2.62 -11.86 33.84
N GLU A 750 -1.51 -11.31 34.34
CA GLU A 750 -1.43 -10.66 35.65
C GLU A 750 -2.22 -9.34 35.66
N GLU A 751 -2.22 -8.59 34.56
CA GLU A 751 -3.01 -7.36 34.44
C GLU A 751 -4.52 -7.64 34.29
N LYS A 752 -4.92 -8.73 33.59
CA LYS A 752 -6.29 -9.25 33.55
C LYS A 752 -6.71 -9.74 34.91
N ALA A 753 -5.86 -10.49 35.61
CA ALA A 753 -6.11 -10.96 36.98
C ALA A 753 -6.21 -9.77 37.94
N ARG A 754 -5.36 -8.75 37.81
CA ARG A 754 -5.39 -7.51 38.61
C ARG A 754 -6.62 -6.66 38.29
N LYS A 755 -7.03 -6.54 37.02
CA LYS A 755 -8.26 -5.84 36.61
C LYS A 755 -9.51 -6.61 37.06
N ALA A 756 -9.51 -7.94 36.97
CA ALA A 756 -10.56 -8.81 37.47
C ALA A 756 -10.66 -8.76 39.01
N ALA A 757 -9.53 -8.74 39.72
CA ALA A 757 -9.47 -8.56 41.17
C ALA A 757 -9.96 -7.16 41.59
N LYS A 758 -9.61 -6.12 40.84
CA LYS A 758 -10.07 -4.74 41.07
C LYS A 758 -11.55 -4.55 40.73
N ALA A 759 -12.09 -5.34 39.80
CA ALA A 759 -13.53 -5.42 39.51
C ALA A 759 -14.29 -6.17 40.62
N ARG A 760 -13.70 -7.25 41.18
CA ARG A 760 -14.25 -7.97 42.34
C ARG A 760 -14.25 -7.13 43.62
N GLY A 761 -13.27 -6.23 43.80
CA GLY A 761 -13.23 -5.28 44.92
C GLY A 761 -14.21 -4.09 44.82
N LYS A 762 -15.03 -4.00 43.75
CA LYS A 762 -16.05 -2.95 43.55
C LYS A 762 -17.49 -3.45 43.67
N VAL A 763 -17.70 -4.64 44.24
CA VAL A 763 -19.03 -5.02 44.73
C VAL A 763 -19.24 -4.30 46.06
N LYS A 764 -19.99 -3.20 46.03
CA LYS A 764 -20.47 -2.52 47.25
C LYS A 764 -21.35 -3.49 48.03
N LEU A 765 -21.10 -3.57 49.35
CA LEU A 765 -22.09 -3.91 50.37
C LEU A 765 -23.28 -2.95 50.28
#